data_AF-A0ABD1NVB9-F1
#
_entry.id   AF-A0ABD1NVB9-F1
#
_cell.length_a   1.000
_cell.length_b   1.000
_cell.length_c   1.000
_cell.angle_alpha   90.00
_cell.angle_beta   90.00
_cell.angle_gamma   90.00
#
_symmetry.space_group_name_H-M   'P 1'
#
loop_
_entity.id
_entity.type
_entity.pdbx_description
1 polymer ?
#
loop_
_entity_poly.entity_id
_entity_poly.type
_entity_poly.pdbx_seq_one_letter_code
_entity_poly.pdbx_strand_id
1 'polypeptide(L)'
;MLADLNLWSHWDLVFAPSLGPIMEWLLNEVNAKELLCLATKDGKIIRVDHSSTIDSYLKVFIEGSSFETAVKLLSLYVLYGGEQHVPLSLLKCHARQAFEVMINNLMEMELQEDQNPFVHKKPSHSQRTVGKSTSGNLTNNLHKNTRAINKVIPVASTFILDCLSYLPLEFCSFAADVLLAGLQYFVKDASSAILTACNQIEQRLMLHEVGISLGIVEWANDYYSFRSSVAAETLSSRSSFSSFPNSESNTGAKIMQDILNQVPSSLGETMDSNVVDRHDGYTKLVSCTADSAEGTFDDFAVNPGQRFCVHDNHIDYDPAGVIESIRREEFGLDQNLSVDENRMLEKQHARLGRALHCLSQELYSQDSHFLLELVQNADDNIYQENVEPTLTFILLETGIIVLNNEQGFSAKNIRALCDVGNSTKKGQNAGYIGKKGIGFKSVFRVTDAPEIHSNGFHLKFDITEGQIGFVLPTLVPPCNIDLYTRLASADTDQLNRNSWNTCIVLPFRSNMSEGLSVNNIVSMFSDLHPSLLLFLHRLQCIKFRNILDDSLIVMRKEVVGDGIVKVSFGNEKMTWFVVSQELQAHVIRPDVQTTEISIAFTLQETADGELVPILNQQPVFAFLPLRTYGLKFILQGDFILPSSREEVDGNSPWNQWLLSEFPGLFVGAERSFCDLPCFRGSPGKAVAAFLSFIPLVGEVHGFFF
;
A
#
# COMPACT_ATOMS: atom_id res chain seq x y z
N MET A 1 29.32 16.89 14.01
CA MET A 1 27.86 16.62 14.10
C MET A 1 27.62 15.18 14.47
N LEU A 2 28.22 14.22 13.75
CA LEU A 2 28.28 12.80 14.12
C LEU A 2 29.29 12.48 15.22
N ALA A 3 29.44 13.37 16.21
CA ALA A 3 30.33 13.17 17.35
C ALA A 3 29.47 13.05 18.61
N ASP A 4 29.79 12.07 19.46
CA ASP A 4 29.11 11.88 20.73
C ASP A 4 29.28 13.13 21.60
N LEU A 5 28.16 13.75 21.98
CA LEU A 5 28.14 14.96 22.78
C LEU A 5 28.79 14.75 24.15
N ASN A 6 28.73 13.53 24.70
CA ASN A 6 29.40 13.21 25.96
C ASN A 6 30.91 13.34 25.84
N LEU A 7 31.48 12.77 24.77
CA LEU A 7 32.92 12.82 24.51
C LEU A 7 33.36 14.23 24.12
N TRP A 8 32.58 14.94 23.30
CA TRP A 8 32.94 16.26 22.81
C TRP A 8 32.88 17.34 23.89
N SER A 9 31.87 17.29 24.77
CA SER A 9 31.71 18.28 25.85
C SER A 9 32.40 17.88 27.16
N HIS A 10 32.96 16.67 27.22
CA HIS A 10 33.41 16.05 28.46
C HIS A 10 32.35 16.12 29.56
N TRP A 11 31.08 15.87 29.20
CA TRP A 11 29.92 16.16 30.04
C TRP A 11 30.05 15.60 31.45
N ASP A 12 30.41 14.32 31.54
CA ASP A 12 30.52 13.60 32.80
C ASP A 12 31.58 14.19 33.74
N LEU A 13 32.62 14.83 33.20
CA LEU A 13 33.70 15.42 33.98
C LEU A 13 33.42 16.89 34.33
N VAL A 14 32.84 17.65 33.41
CA VAL A 14 32.75 19.12 33.51
C VAL A 14 31.39 19.59 34.03
N PHE A 15 30.30 18.95 33.59
CA PHE A 15 28.94 19.46 33.78
C PHE A 15 28.09 18.55 34.67
N ALA A 16 28.21 17.23 34.53
CA ALA A 16 27.42 16.25 35.27
C ALA A 16 27.47 16.39 36.80
N PRO A 17 28.59 16.78 37.45
CA PRO A 17 28.62 17.01 38.89
C PRO A 17 27.64 18.10 39.38
N SER A 18 27.25 19.02 38.50
CA SER A 18 26.35 20.14 38.81
C SER A 18 24.97 20.06 38.16
N LEU A 19 24.87 19.43 36.99
CA LEU A 19 23.66 19.38 36.17
C LEU A 19 23.04 17.98 36.04
N GLY A 20 23.70 16.95 36.58
CA GLY A 20 23.25 15.56 36.46
C GLY A 20 23.58 14.90 35.11
N PRO A 21 23.08 13.67 34.88
CA PRO A 21 23.31 12.92 33.64
C PRO A 21 22.83 13.68 32.41
N ILE A 22 23.58 13.63 31.31
CA ILE A 22 23.28 14.39 30.08
C ILE A 22 21.87 14.12 29.55
N MET A 23 21.38 12.88 29.63
CA MET A 23 20.07 12.48 29.10
C MET A 23 18.93 13.09 29.91
N GLU A 24 19.04 13.08 31.25
CA GLU A 24 18.07 13.72 32.13
C GLU A 24 18.07 15.23 31.93
N TRP A 25 19.26 15.83 31.77
CA TRP A 25 19.40 17.25 31.52
C TRP A 25 18.79 17.66 30.16
N LEU A 26 19.06 16.92 29.08
CA LEU A 26 18.50 17.18 27.76
C LEU A 26 16.97 17.09 27.74
N LEU A 27 16.38 16.14 28.47
CA LEU A 27 14.93 15.94 28.53
C LEU A 27 14.22 17.03 29.34
N ASN A 28 14.88 17.60 30.35
CA ASN A 28 14.26 18.53 31.31
C ASN A 28 14.54 20.01 30.98
N GLU A 29 15.71 20.35 30.46
CA GLU A 29 16.20 21.75 30.40
C GLU A 29 16.39 22.29 28.97
N VAL A 30 16.44 21.44 27.94
CA VAL A 30 16.70 21.87 26.56
C VAL A 30 15.40 22.10 25.79
N ASN A 31 15.16 23.36 25.41
CA ASN A 31 14.09 23.72 24.51
C ASN A 31 14.38 23.15 23.11
N ALA A 32 13.47 22.32 22.57
CA ALA A 32 13.65 21.52 21.35
C ALA A 32 13.99 22.32 20.06
N LYS A 33 14.01 23.66 20.11
CA LYS A 33 14.24 24.52 18.95
C LYS A 33 15.71 24.81 18.64
N GLU A 34 16.64 24.68 19.59
CA GLU A 34 18.03 25.12 19.39
C GLU A 34 19.07 23.98 19.39
N LEU A 35 18.75 22.83 19.96
CA LEU A 35 19.64 21.67 20.01
C LEU A 35 18.85 20.38 19.72
N LEU A 36 19.00 19.89 18.49
CA LEU A 36 18.37 18.66 18.02
C LEU A 36 19.40 17.53 18.07
N CYS A 37 19.09 16.48 18.83
CA CYS A 37 20.02 15.38 19.12
C CYS A 37 19.31 14.03 19.06
N LEU A 38 20.07 12.99 18.78
CA LEU A 38 19.64 11.61 18.62
C LEU A 38 20.40 10.72 19.60
N ALA A 39 19.67 9.96 20.42
CA ALA A 39 20.26 8.91 21.24
C ALA A 39 20.29 7.60 20.46
N THR A 40 21.44 6.94 20.42
CA THR A 40 21.69 5.65 19.76
C THR A 40 21.51 4.49 20.75
N LYS A 41 21.37 3.26 20.26
CA LYS A 41 21.14 2.08 21.13
C LYS A 41 22.31 1.80 22.08
N ASP A 42 23.53 2.16 21.69
CA ASP A 42 24.73 2.04 22.52
C ASP A 42 24.93 3.22 23.50
N GLY A 43 23.95 4.13 23.58
CA GLY A 43 23.92 5.22 24.56
C GLY A 43 24.66 6.49 24.13
N LYS A 44 25.16 6.58 22.90
CA LYS A 44 25.79 7.82 22.40
C LYS A 44 24.74 8.85 22.01
N ILE A 45 25.06 10.12 22.19
CA ILE A 45 24.17 11.23 21.85
C ILE A 45 24.77 12.02 20.70
N ILE A 46 24.08 12.04 19.57
CA ILE A 46 24.57 12.61 18.32
C ILE A 46 23.80 13.88 18.00
N ARG A 47 24.51 14.97 17.71
CA ARG A 47 23.90 16.23 17.28
C ARG A 47 23.53 16.19 15.80
N VAL A 48 22.29 16.52 15.46
CA VAL A 48 21.80 16.58 14.07
C VAL A 48 21.55 18.02 13.60
N ASP A 49 21.48 18.22 12.28
CA ASP A 49 21.42 19.53 11.65
C ASP A 49 19.97 19.90 11.39
N HIS A 50 19.44 20.75 12.28
CA HIS A 50 18.08 21.26 12.22
C HIS A 50 17.77 22.08 10.96
N SER A 51 18.79 22.55 10.22
CA SER A 51 18.63 23.27 8.96
C SER A 51 18.61 22.36 7.73
N SER A 52 18.67 21.04 7.91
CA SER A 52 18.72 20.08 6.81
C SER A 52 17.42 20.05 6.02
N THR A 53 17.53 20.27 4.73
CA THR A 53 16.46 20.08 3.74
C THR A 53 16.88 19.03 2.71
N ILE A 54 15.90 18.51 1.97
CA ILE A 54 16.14 17.57 0.87
C ILE A 54 17.04 18.20 -0.20
N ASP A 55 16.84 19.50 -0.50
CA ASP A 55 17.70 20.23 -1.42
C ASP A 55 19.13 20.35 -0.90
N SER A 56 19.30 20.55 0.41
CA SER A 56 20.63 20.59 1.02
C SER A 56 21.35 19.24 0.95
N TYR A 57 20.61 18.13 1.01
CA TYR A 57 21.13 16.77 0.80
C TYR A 57 21.63 16.59 -0.63
N LEU A 58 20.82 16.93 -1.64
CA LEU A 58 21.23 16.85 -3.05
C LEU A 58 22.49 17.69 -3.30
N LYS A 59 22.54 18.90 -2.74
CA LYS A 59 23.66 19.82 -2.92
C LYS A 59 24.98 19.24 -2.39
N VAL A 60 25.03 18.80 -1.13
CA VAL A 60 26.27 18.26 -0.52
C VAL A 60 26.71 16.94 -1.17
N PHE A 61 25.75 16.17 -1.68
CA PHE A 61 26.03 14.96 -2.42
C PHE A 61 26.70 15.30 -3.76
N ILE A 62 26.16 16.25 -4.52
CA ILE A 62 26.79 16.73 -5.77
C ILE A 62 28.19 17.30 -5.52
N GLU A 63 28.42 17.95 -4.38
CA GLU A 63 29.74 18.45 -3.97
C GLU A 63 30.74 17.33 -3.62
N GLY A 64 30.27 16.08 -3.50
CA GLY A 64 31.11 14.89 -3.30
C GLY A 64 31.56 14.67 -1.85
N SER A 65 30.93 15.33 -0.87
CA SER A 65 31.27 15.18 0.54
C SER A 65 30.49 14.01 1.15
N SER A 66 31.15 12.85 1.34
CA SER A 66 30.54 11.66 1.94
C SER A 66 30.12 11.91 3.40
N PHE A 67 30.93 12.64 4.16
CA PHE A 67 30.63 13.03 5.53
C PHE A 67 29.40 13.93 5.64
N GLU A 68 29.32 15.00 4.84
CA GLU A 68 28.16 15.90 4.90
C GLU A 68 26.89 15.23 4.38
N THR A 69 27.01 14.36 3.38
CA THR A 69 25.90 13.53 2.88
C THR A 69 25.33 12.63 3.98
N ALA A 70 26.20 11.97 4.76
CA ALA A 70 25.79 11.18 5.92
C ALA A 70 25.10 12.04 7.00
N VAL A 71 25.64 13.23 7.29
CA VAL A 71 25.02 14.18 8.24
C VAL A 71 23.62 14.58 7.78
N LYS A 72 23.44 14.90 6.49
CA LYS A 72 22.12 15.28 5.94
C LYS A 72 21.13 14.13 5.97
N LEU A 73 21.54 12.91 5.63
CA LEU A 73 20.67 11.72 5.73
C LEU A 73 20.18 11.48 7.15
N LEU A 74 21.09 11.49 8.14
CA LEU A 74 20.71 11.29 9.54
C LEU A 74 19.84 12.44 10.06
N SER A 75 20.12 13.67 9.64
CA SER A 75 19.35 14.84 10.07
C SER A 75 17.95 14.83 9.48
N LEU A 76 17.78 14.44 8.22
CA LEU A 76 16.47 14.26 7.59
C LEU A 76 15.70 13.12 8.26
N TYR A 77 16.37 12.01 8.59
CA TYR A 77 15.75 10.92 9.36
C TYR A 77 15.12 11.43 10.66
N VAL A 78 15.85 12.26 11.41
CA VAL A 78 15.34 12.82 12.68
C VAL A 78 14.26 13.87 12.45
N LEU A 79 14.45 14.80 11.50
CA LEU A 79 13.51 15.91 11.25
C LEU A 79 12.13 15.44 10.79
N TYR A 80 12.07 14.35 10.03
CA TYR A 80 10.81 13.78 9.58
C TYR A 80 10.20 12.81 10.60
N GLY A 81 10.91 12.45 11.67
CA GLY A 81 10.38 11.55 12.71
C GLY A 81 10.51 10.07 12.38
N GLY A 82 11.63 9.68 11.77
CA GLY A 82 11.97 8.29 11.47
C GLY A 82 11.69 7.86 10.03
N GLU A 83 12.11 6.63 9.70
CA GLU A 83 12.13 6.09 8.34
C GLU A 83 10.78 6.17 7.62
N GLN A 84 9.68 5.90 8.33
CA GLN A 84 8.32 5.86 7.78
C GLN A 84 7.82 7.22 7.27
N HIS A 85 8.39 8.31 7.75
CA HIS A 85 7.94 9.67 7.45
C HIS A 85 8.87 10.43 6.52
N VAL A 86 10.11 9.94 6.34
CA VAL A 86 11.05 10.52 5.39
C VAL A 86 10.54 10.25 3.96
N PRO A 87 10.54 11.24 3.05
CA PRO A 87 10.16 11.03 1.66
C PRO A 87 11.24 10.22 0.90
N LEU A 88 11.26 8.91 1.15
CA LEU A 88 12.29 7.97 0.71
C LEU A 88 12.44 7.95 -0.82
N SER A 89 11.31 7.95 -1.55
CA SER A 89 11.31 8.00 -3.02
C SER A 89 12.01 9.24 -3.58
N LEU A 90 11.84 10.39 -2.90
CA LEU A 90 12.47 11.64 -3.29
C LEU A 90 13.97 11.63 -2.98
N LEU A 91 14.38 11.08 -1.83
CA LEU A 91 15.81 10.89 -1.51
C LEU A 91 16.49 9.94 -2.49
N LYS A 92 15.86 8.81 -2.86
CA LYS A 92 16.35 7.89 -3.89
C LYS A 92 16.48 8.57 -5.25
N CYS A 93 15.50 9.40 -5.62
CA CYS A 93 15.55 10.20 -6.84
C CYS A 93 16.73 11.18 -6.84
N HIS A 94 16.96 11.88 -5.72
CA HIS A 94 18.10 12.80 -5.59
C HIS A 94 19.45 12.10 -5.53
N ALA A 95 19.55 10.94 -4.88
CA ALA A 95 20.75 10.11 -4.91
C ALA A 95 21.11 9.73 -6.34
N ARG A 96 20.11 9.30 -7.14
CA ARG A 96 20.29 9.03 -8.57
C ARG A 96 20.78 10.28 -9.34
N GLN A 97 20.17 11.44 -9.12
CA GLN A 97 20.59 12.69 -9.77
C GLN A 97 22.02 13.08 -9.39
N ALA A 98 22.40 12.94 -8.12
CA ALA A 98 23.74 13.24 -7.64
C ALA A 98 24.78 12.30 -8.26
N PHE A 99 24.49 11.00 -8.35
CA PHE A 99 25.35 10.05 -9.06
C PHE A 99 25.45 10.36 -10.54
N GLU A 100 24.37 10.80 -11.20
CA GLU A 100 24.41 11.24 -12.60
C GLU A 100 25.42 12.38 -12.79
N VAL A 101 25.35 13.40 -11.93
CA VAL A 101 26.28 14.55 -11.97
C VAL A 101 27.70 14.11 -11.66
N MET A 102 27.90 13.25 -10.64
CA MET A 102 29.21 12.70 -10.29
C MET A 102 29.83 11.91 -11.45
N ILE A 103 29.06 11.05 -12.11
CA ILE A 103 29.48 10.28 -13.28
C ILE A 103 29.84 11.22 -14.43
N ASN A 104 28.98 12.21 -14.73
CA ASN A 104 29.23 13.17 -15.81
C ASN A 104 30.48 14.02 -15.58
N ASN A 105 30.70 14.52 -14.35
CA ASN A 105 31.90 15.29 -14.02
C ASN A 105 33.17 14.46 -14.18
N LEU A 106 33.15 13.18 -13.77
CA LEU A 106 34.28 12.27 -13.94
C LEU A 106 34.56 11.97 -15.42
N MET A 107 33.52 11.83 -16.24
CA MET A 107 33.67 11.65 -17.69
C MET A 107 34.22 12.92 -18.39
N GLU A 108 33.84 14.11 -17.95
CA GLU A 108 34.37 15.37 -18.49
C GLU A 108 35.86 15.56 -18.15
N MET A 109 36.32 15.10 -16.99
CA MET A 109 37.74 15.12 -16.62
C MET A 109 38.59 14.18 -17.50
N GLU A 110 38.07 13.02 -17.90
CA GLU A 110 38.79 12.09 -18.78
C GLU A 110 38.96 12.63 -20.21
N LEU A 111 37.95 13.33 -20.73
CA LEU A 111 38.04 13.98 -22.05
C LEU A 111 39.08 15.11 -22.10
N GLN A 112 39.48 15.65 -20.94
CA GLN A 112 40.54 16.63 -20.80
C GLN A 112 41.93 15.99 -20.62
N GLU A 113 42.04 14.83 -19.96
CA GLU A 113 43.31 14.11 -19.80
C GLU A 113 43.82 13.47 -21.11
N ASP A 114 42.92 13.05 -22.00
CA ASP A 114 43.29 12.54 -23.34
C ASP A 114 43.69 13.65 -24.34
N GLN A 115 43.62 14.93 -23.96
CA GLN A 115 44.07 16.07 -24.77
C GLN A 115 45.32 16.76 -24.19
N ASN A 116 46.44 16.03 -24.19
CA ASN A 116 47.85 16.47 -24.08
C ASN A 116 48.32 17.38 -22.91
N PRO A 117 49.52 17.09 -22.34
CA PRO A 117 50.19 17.95 -21.37
C PRO A 117 50.84 19.15 -22.07
N PHE A 118 50.89 20.30 -21.39
CA PHE A 118 51.32 21.63 -21.85
C PHE A 118 50.26 22.46 -22.57
N VAL A 119 49.56 23.33 -21.83
CA VAL A 119 49.61 24.80 -21.96
C VAL A 119 48.87 25.43 -20.76
N HIS A 120 49.58 26.26 -19.99
CA HIS A 120 48.99 27.14 -18.98
C HIS A 120 48.00 28.13 -19.59
N LYS A 121 46.73 28.15 -19.14
CA LYS A 121 45.89 29.35 -19.13
C LYS A 121 44.99 29.44 -17.88
N LYS A 122 44.88 30.68 -17.36
CA LYS A 122 44.25 31.15 -16.12
C LYS A 122 42.74 30.84 -16.01
N PRO A 123 42.16 30.84 -14.78
CA PRO A 123 40.75 30.53 -14.58
C PRO A 123 39.87 31.71 -15.00
N SER A 124 38.76 31.43 -15.68
CA SER A 124 37.69 32.40 -15.93
C SER A 124 36.42 31.89 -15.28
N HIS A 125 35.86 32.71 -14.39
CA HIS A 125 34.55 32.52 -13.77
C HIS A 125 33.46 32.63 -14.82
N SER A 126 32.62 31.60 -14.96
CA SER A 126 31.26 31.76 -15.43
C SER A 126 30.35 30.75 -14.74
N GLN A 127 29.41 31.26 -13.94
CA GLN A 127 28.25 30.51 -13.45
C GLN A 127 27.43 30.07 -14.68
N ARG A 128 27.22 28.76 -14.85
CA ARG A 128 26.25 28.23 -15.80
C ARG A 128 25.00 27.77 -15.06
N THR A 129 23.93 28.48 -15.36
CA THR A 129 22.54 28.25 -14.98
C THR A 129 22.08 26.87 -15.45
N VAL A 130 21.41 26.13 -14.56
CA VAL A 130 20.81 24.82 -14.84
C VAL A 130 19.63 25.00 -15.79
N GLY A 131 19.86 24.70 -17.07
CA GLY A 131 18.83 24.63 -18.10
C GLY A 131 18.50 23.18 -18.42
N LYS A 132 17.20 22.86 -18.43
CA LYS A 132 16.60 21.58 -18.84
C LYS A 132 17.27 21.02 -20.10
N SER A 133 18.03 19.94 -19.94
CA SER A 133 18.40 19.03 -21.04
C SER A 133 17.77 17.66 -20.79
N THR A 134 17.21 17.12 -21.86
CA THR A 134 16.32 15.96 -21.97
C THR A 134 16.93 14.65 -21.44
N SER A 135 16.24 14.03 -20.46
CA SER A 135 16.54 12.71 -19.88
C SER A 135 16.57 11.54 -20.91
N GLY A 136 15.97 11.70 -22.09
CA GLY A 136 15.85 10.63 -23.08
C GLY A 136 17.08 10.34 -23.96
N ASN A 137 18.10 11.21 -23.98
CA ASN A 137 19.26 11.04 -24.89
C ASN A 137 20.54 10.50 -24.21
N LEU A 138 20.56 10.37 -22.88
CA LEU A 138 21.78 10.02 -22.12
C LEU A 138 21.94 8.50 -21.91
N THR A 139 20.84 7.77 -21.71
CA THR A 139 20.84 6.30 -21.61
C THR A 139 21.44 5.63 -22.85
N ASN A 140 21.21 6.21 -24.03
CA ASN A 140 21.78 5.76 -25.30
C ASN A 140 23.27 6.10 -25.50
N ASN A 141 23.82 7.07 -24.75
CA ASN A 141 25.24 7.43 -24.80
C ASN A 141 26.06 6.73 -23.71
N LEU A 142 25.48 6.37 -22.56
CA LEU A 142 26.18 5.61 -21.51
C LEU A 142 26.56 4.19 -21.94
N HIS A 143 25.71 3.51 -22.73
CA HIS A 143 26.00 2.17 -23.24
C HIS A 143 27.20 2.10 -24.20
N LYS A 144 27.72 3.23 -24.68
CA LYS A 144 28.85 3.29 -25.62
C LYS A 144 30.22 3.46 -24.95
N ASN A 145 30.29 3.71 -23.64
CA ASN A 145 31.54 4.02 -22.93
C ASN A 145 31.79 3.10 -21.72
N THR A 146 31.85 1.78 -21.96
CA THR A 146 32.15 0.74 -20.95
C THR A 146 33.46 1.00 -20.17
N ARG A 147 34.43 1.69 -20.79
CA ARG A 147 35.76 1.94 -20.19
C ARG A 147 35.74 2.98 -19.07
N ALA A 148 34.92 4.02 -19.24
CA ALA A 148 34.78 5.10 -18.27
C ALA A 148 33.89 4.67 -17.09
N ILE A 149 32.82 3.90 -17.35
CA ILE A 149 31.97 3.32 -16.30
C ILE A 149 32.79 2.47 -15.32
N ASN A 150 33.74 1.67 -15.82
CA ASN A 150 34.61 0.83 -14.97
C ASN A 150 35.54 1.62 -14.03
N LYS A 151 35.84 2.90 -14.31
CA LYS A 151 36.63 3.77 -13.42
C LYS A 151 35.77 4.53 -12.42
N VAL A 152 34.48 4.75 -12.72
CA VAL A 152 33.56 5.44 -11.81
C VAL A 152 33.06 4.52 -10.69
N ILE A 153 32.93 3.22 -10.99
CA ILE A 153 32.44 2.22 -10.02
C ILE A 153 33.23 2.24 -8.69
N PRO A 154 34.59 2.20 -8.67
CA PRO A 154 35.36 2.26 -7.42
C PRO A 154 35.19 3.57 -6.63
N VAL A 155 35.04 4.70 -7.32
CA VAL A 155 34.87 6.02 -6.69
C VAL A 155 33.49 6.11 -6.02
N ALA A 156 32.43 5.72 -6.74
CA ALA A 156 31.08 5.70 -6.20
C ALA A 156 30.93 4.66 -5.06
N SER A 157 31.58 3.50 -5.19
CA SER A 157 31.57 2.45 -4.16
C SER A 157 32.25 2.92 -2.88
N THR A 158 33.44 3.52 -2.99
CA THR A 158 34.15 4.12 -1.84
C THR A 158 33.32 5.22 -1.19
N PHE A 159 32.68 6.09 -2.00
CA PHE A 159 31.82 7.15 -1.47
C PHE A 159 30.68 6.61 -0.61
N ILE A 160 30.00 5.53 -1.04
CA ILE A 160 28.93 4.89 -0.26
C ILE A 160 29.49 4.29 1.03
N LEU A 161 30.62 3.58 0.96
CA LEU A 161 31.26 2.98 2.13
C LEU A 161 31.65 4.04 3.16
N ASP A 162 32.20 5.17 2.72
CA ASP A 162 32.56 6.29 3.58
C ASP A 162 31.31 6.88 4.23
N CYS A 163 30.23 7.13 3.47
CA CYS A 163 28.97 7.62 4.01
C CYS A 163 28.43 6.73 5.14
N LEU A 164 28.39 5.41 4.90
CA LEU A 164 27.90 4.45 5.88
C LEU A 164 28.80 4.36 7.12
N SER A 165 30.12 4.48 6.94
CA SER A 165 31.07 4.42 8.06
C SER A 165 30.94 5.57 9.07
N TYR A 166 30.34 6.70 8.67
CA TYR A 166 30.08 7.82 9.56
C TYR A 166 28.78 7.69 10.36
N LEU A 167 27.89 6.78 9.97
CA LEU A 167 26.58 6.61 10.58
C LEU A 167 26.62 5.56 11.70
N PRO A 168 25.78 5.70 12.74
CA PRO A 168 25.56 4.60 13.66
C PRO A 168 24.91 3.43 12.93
N LEU A 169 25.27 2.20 13.34
CA LEU A 169 24.90 0.96 12.66
C LEU A 169 23.39 0.83 12.43
N GLU A 170 22.60 1.28 13.42
CA GLU A 170 21.12 1.29 13.36
C GLU A 170 20.54 2.13 12.21
N PHE A 171 21.30 3.06 11.64
CA PHE A 171 20.87 3.95 10.54
C PHE A 171 21.53 3.59 9.20
N CYS A 172 22.49 2.66 9.20
CA CYS A 172 23.19 2.24 7.99
C CYS A 172 22.25 1.58 6.99
N SER A 173 21.23 0.84 7.43
CA SER A 173 20.22 0.23 6.54
C SER A 173 19.43 1.29 5.76
N PHE A 174 18.94 2.32 6.44
CA PHE A 174 18.24 3.44 5.80
C PHE A 174 19.13 4.16 4.77
N ALA A 175 20.36 4.50 5.16
CA ALA A 175 21.28 5.21 4.27
C ALA A 175 21.71 4.34 3.08
N ALA A 176 21.93 3.05 3.30
CA ALA A 176 22.30 2.10 2.25
C ALA A 176 21.17 1.92 1.24
N ASP A 177 19.91 1.82 1.67
CA ASP A 177 18.75 1.74 0.77
C ASP A 177 18.65 2.97 -0.16
N VAL A 178 18.86 4.17 0.37
CA VAL A 178 18.86 5.41 -0.42
C VAL A 178 20.02 5.46 -1.43
N LEU A 179 21.24 5.23 -0.96
CA LEU A 179 22.45 5.37 -1.77
C LEU A 179 22.58 4.26 -2.82
N LEU A 180 22.24 3.02 -2.45
CA LEU A 180 22.30 1.88 -3.35
C LEU A 180 21.28 2.00 -4.49
N ALA A 181 20.05 2.42 -4.19
CA ALA A 181 19.02 2.65 -5.21
C ALA A 181 19.45 3.71 -6.24
N GLY A 182 20.20 4.74 -5.80
CA GLY A 182 20.78 5.75 -6.68
C GLY A 182 21.83 5.19 -7.64
N LEU A 183 22.75 4.36 -7.13
CA LEU A 183 23.85 3.78 -7.93
C LEU A 183 23.40 2.65 -8.85
N GLN A 184 22.43 1.82 -8.40
CA GLN A 184 21.89 0.69 -9.18
C GLN A 184 21.28 1.10 -10.52
N TYR A 185 20.82 2.36 -10.64
CA TYR A 185 20.34 2.90 -11.91
C TYR A 185 21.43 2.91 -13.00
N PHE A 186 22.71 3.07 -12.64
CA PHE A 186 23.84 3.15 -13.56
C PHE A 186 24.68 1.87 -13.60
N VAL A 187 24.74 1.12 -12.50
CA VAL A 187 25.60 -0.06 -12.33
C VAL A 187 24.73 -1.24 -11.92
N LYS A 188 24.55 -2.21 -12.84
CA LYS A 188 23.70 -3.39 -12.59
C LYS A 188 24.18 -4.23 -11.40
N ASP A 189 25.51 -4.37 -11.24
CA ASP A 189 26.13 -5.15 -10.16
C ASP A 189 26.63 -4.25 -9.01
N ALA A 190 25.93 -3.15 -8.70
CA ALA A 190 26.35 -2.16 -7.71
C ALA A 190 26.65 -2.79 -6.34
N SER A 191 25.82 -3.72 -5.87
CA SER A 191 25.97 -4.42 -4.58
C SER A 191 27.29 -5.20 -4.53
N SER A 192 27.62 -5.96 -5.59
CA SER A 192 28.88 -6.68 -5.71
C SER A 192 30.08 -5.74 -5.80
N ALA A 193 29.95 -4.63 -6.51
CA ALA A 193 31.01 -3.64 -6.64
C ALA A 193 31.35 -2.96 -5.31
N ILE A 194 30.33 -2.61 -4.51
CA ILE A 194 30.50 -2.03 -3.18
C ILE A 194 31.20 -3.03 -2.25
N LEU A 195 30.77 -4.29 -2.26
CA LEU A 195 31.40 -5.35 -1.47
C LEU A 195 32.89 -5.56 -1.86
N THR A 196 33.19 -5.50 -3.15
CA THR A 196 34.57 -5.63 -3.66
C THR A 196 35.44 -4.43 -3.29
N ALA A 197 34.85 -3.25 -3.10
CA ALA A 197 35.54 -2.05 -2.66
C ALA A 197 35.83 -2.01 -1.15
N CYS A 198 35.30 -2.95 -0.36
CA CYS A 198 35.59 -3.03 1.07
C CYS A 198 37.05 -3.36 1.32
N ASN A 199 37.77 -2.41 1.92
CA ASN A 199 39.19 -2.58 2.27
C ASN A 199 39.40 -2.91 3.76
N GLN A 200 38.34 -2.80 4.57
CA GLN A 200 38.39 -3.00 6.02
C GLN A 200 37.37 -4.06 6.46
N ILE A 201 37.72 -4.83 7.49
CA ILE A 201 36.85 -5.88 8.03
C ILE A 201 35.58 -5.28 8.67
N GLU A 202 35.70 -4.10 9.28
CA GLU A 202 34.60 -3.38 9.91
C GLU A 202 33.55 -2.95 8.88
N GLN A 203 34.00 -2.44 7.73
CA GLN A 203 33.11 -2.08 6.61
C GLN A 203 32.37 -3.32 6.07
N ARG A 204 33.08 -4.45 5.96
CA ARG A 204 32.52 -5.71 5.47
C ARG A 204 31.47 -6.28 6.42
N LEU A 205 31.74 -6.28 7.73
CA LEU A 205 30.78 -6.70 8.76
C LEU A 205 29.55 -5.78 8.82
N MET A 206 29.75 -4.47 8.68
CA MET A 206 28.64 -3.52 8.56
C MET A 206 27.76 -3.85 7.34
N LEU A 207 28.35 -4.11 6.17
CA LEU A 207 27.59 -4.51 4.98
C LEU A 207 26.88 -5.86 5.16
N HIS A 208 27.43 -6.80 5.92
CA HIS A 208 26.75 -8.06 6.23
C HIS A 208 25.46 -7.82 7.01
N GLU A 209 25.52 -7.00 8.06
CA GLU A 209 24.35 -6.67 8.88
C GLU A 209 23.29 -5.88 8.10
N VAL A 210 23.74 -4.88 7.33
CA VAL A 210 22.87 -4.10 6.43
C VAL A 210 22.28 -5.00 5.35
N GLY A 211 23.08 -5.91 4.78
CA GLY A 211 22.67 -6.81 3.72
C GLY A 211 21.63 -7.82 4.16
N ILE A 212 21.75 -8.34 5.38
CA ILE A 212 20.72 -9.19 6.00
C ILE A 212 19.45 -8.37 6.24
N SER A 213 19.59 -7.13 6.73
CA SER A 213 18.44 -6.25 7.03
C SER A 213 17.67 -5.82 5.78
N LEU A 214 18.37 -5.54 4.68
CA LEU A 214 17.78 -5.07 3.41
C LEU A 214 17.52 -6.21 2.40
N GLY A 215 17.90 -7.44 2.71
CA GLY A 215 17.78 -8.58 1.79
C GLY A 215 18.73 -8.54 0.59
N ILE A 216 19.90 -7.90 0.71
CA ILE A 216 20.90 -7.83 -0.36
C ILE A 216 21.71 -9.12 -0.39
N VAL A 217 21.38 -9.97 -1.37
CA VAL A 217 21.87 -11.35 -1.51
C VAL A 217 23.39 -11.43 -1.57
N GLU A 218 24.06 -10.50 -2.26
CA GLU A 218 25.51 -10.53 -2.41
C GLU A 218 26.23 -10.29 -1.08
N TRP A 219 25.72 -9.37 -0.24
CA TRP A 219 26.30 -9.07 1.06
C TRP A 219 25.98 -10.18 2.08
N ALA A 220 24.77 -10.75 2.03
CA ALA A 220 24.38 -11.87 2.89
C ALA A 220 25.14 -13.17 2.56
N ASN A 221 25.32 -13.49 1.27
CA ASN A 221 26.09 -14.67 0.86
C ASN A 221 27.57 -14.55 1.24
N ASP A 222 28.12 -13.33 1.17
CA ASP A 222 29.47 -13.05 1.63
C ASP A 222 29.61 -13.27 3.14
N TYR A 223 28.61 -12.90 3.95
CA TYR A 223 28.56 -13.22 5.39
C TYR A 223 28.66 -14.72 5.65
N TYR A 224 27.86 -15.54 4.98
CA TYR A 224 27.88 -17.00 5.16
C TYR A 224 29.22 -17.62 4.73
N SER A 225 29.79 -17.13 3.63
CA SER A 225 31.11 -17.56 3.12
C SER A 225 32.23 -17.16 4.09
N PHE A 226 32.19 -15.92 4.59
CA PHE A 226 33.13 -15.38 5.56
C PHE A 226 33.07 -16.15 6.88
N ARG A 227 31.86 -16.45 7.39
CA ARG A 227 31.64 -17.27 8.59
C ARG A 227 32.21 -18.68 8.45
N SER A 228 32.01 -19.32 7.29
CA SER A 228 32.55 -20.66 7.02
C SER A 228 34.07 -20.67 6.95
N SER A 229 34.69 -19.62 6.40
CA SER A 229 36.15 -19.47 6.35
C SER A 229 36.76 -19.29 7.73
N VAL A 230 36.17 -18.43 8.57
CA VAL A 230 36.63 -18.18 9.95
C VAL A 230 36.46 -19.44 10.82
N ALA A 231 35.36 -20.19 10.64
CA ALA A 231 35.14 -21.47 11.32
C ALA A 231 36.17 -22.55 10.91
N ALA A 232 36.57 -22.57 9.63
CA ALA A 232 37.61 -23.48 9.13
C ALA A 232 39.02 -23.12 9.65
N GLU A 233 39.36 -21.83 9.74
CA GLU A 233 40.63 -21.34 10.30
C GLU A 233 40.74 -21.54 11.83
N THR A 234 39.63 -21.44 12.56
CA THR A 234 39.59 -21.76 14.01
C THR A 234 39.69 -23.26 14.30
N LEU A 235 39.19 -24.12 13.40
CA LEU A 235 39.38 -25.58 13.48
C LEU A 235 40.82 -25.99 13.15
N SER A 236 41.51 -25.26 12.28
CA SER A 236 42.92 -25.51 11.93
C SER A 236 43.92 -24.94 12.95
N SER A 237 43.53 -23.95 13.77
CA SER A 237 44.40 -23.34 14.80
C SER A 237 44.26 -23.96 16.19
N ARG A 238 43.22 -24.78 16.45
CA ARG A 238 43.07 -25.51 17.73
C ARG A 238 44.09 -26.64 17.95
N SER A 239 44.97 -26.95 17.00
CA SER A 239 46.05 -27.93 17.19
C SER A 239 47.35 -27.34 17.76
N SER A 240 47.46 -26.01 17.90
CA SER A 240 48.71 -25.38 18.35
C SER A 240 48.41 -24.07 19.11
N PHE A 241 48.42 -24.10 20.44
CA PHE A 241 49.09 -23.12 21.33
C PHE A 241 48.50 -23.16 22.75
N SER A 242 49.39 -23.46 23.70
CA SER A 242 49.23 -23.37 25.14
C SER A 242 49.60 -21.97 25.67
N SER A 243 48.80 -21.47 26.61
CA SER A 243 49.12 -20.56 27.75
C SER A 243 49.97 -19.29 27.53
N PHE A 244 49.41 -18.10 27.82
CA PHE A 244 49.92 -17.03 28.73
C PHE A 244 49.07 -15.72 28.61
N PRO A 245 49.17 -14.71 29.52
CA PRO A 245 48.02 -13.94 30.00
C PRO A 245 48.00 -12.44 29.62
N ASN A 246 46.80 -11.86 29.72
CA ASN A 246 46.39 -10.45 29.86
C ASN A 246 47.33 -9.32 29.36
N SER A 247 46.88 -8.63 28.32
CA SER A 247 46.99 -7.17 28.19
C SER A 247 45.80 -6.58 27.41
N GLU A 248 45.36 -5.41 27.83
CA GLU A 248 44.19 -4.69 27.32
C GLU A 248 44.45 -4.15 25.90
N SER A 249 43.57 -4.53 24.97
CA SER A 249 43.08 -3.77 23.80
C SER A 249 42.56 -4.76 22.76
N ASN A 250 41.28 -5.14 22.85
CA ASN A 250 40.65 -5.87 21.74
C ASN A 250 39.13 -5.78 21.79
N THR A 251 38.58 -4.68 21.27
CA THR A 251 37.14 -4.48 21.10
C THR A 251 36.56 -5.44 20.03
N GLY A 252 37.38 -5.88 19.07
CA GLY A 252 36.99 -6.85 18.03
C GLY A 252 36.85 -8.30 18.52
N ALA A 253 37.58 -8.69 19.58
CA ALA A 253 37.48 -10.04 20.13
C ALA A 253 36.19 -10.28 20.94
N LYS A 254 35.61 -9.22 21.52
CA LYS A 254 34.32 -9.30 22.24
C LYS A 254 33.15 -9.56 21.29
N ILE A 255 33.13 -8.91 20.12
CA ILE A 255 32.07 -9.09 19.13
C ILE A 255 32.05 -10.52 18.56
N MET A 256 33.22 -11.12 18.32
CA MET A 256 33.30 -12.52 17.89
C MET A 256 32.83 -13.52 18.96
N GLN A 257 33.05 -13.23 20.24
CA GLN A 257 32.62 -14.11 21.34
C GLN A 257 31.10 -14.06 21.56
N ASP A 258 30.47 -12.91 21.38
CA ASP A 258 29.02 -12.73 21.57
C ASP A 258 28.19 -13.38 20.44
N ILE A 259 28.71 -13.38 19.20
CA ILE A 259 28.07 -14.06 18.05
C ILE A 259 28.12 -15.59 18.18
N LEU A 260 29.13 -16.15 18.83
CA LEU A 260 29.28 -17.60 19.06
C LEU A 260 28.36 -18.14 20.17
N ASN A 261 27.83 -17.28 21.05
CA ASN A 261 27.05 -17.69 22.21
C ASN A 261 25.52 -17.71 21.98
N GLN A 262 25.01 -17.26 20.83
CA GLN A 262 23.57 -17.19 20.54
C GLN A 262 23.06 -18.32 19.62
N VAL A 263 23.33 -19.58 19.95
CA VAL A 263 22.68 -20.74 19.27
C VAL A 263 22.03 -21.66 20.32
N PRO A 264 20.71 -21.94 20.24
CA PRO A 264 20.07 -22.98 21.02
C PRO A 264 20.47 -24.36 20.47
N SER A 265 21.04 -25.20 21.33
CA SER A 265 21.23 -26.62 21.08
C SER A 265 19.93 -27.38 21.32
N SER A 266 19.23 -27.82 20.27
CA SER A 266 18.45 -29.07 20.29
C SER A 266 17.87 -29.37 18.91
N LEU A 267 18.49 -30.30 18.20
CA LEU A 267 17.83 -31.15 17.20
C LEU A 267 18.74 -32.34 16.93
N GLY A 268 18.30 -33.51 17.39
CA GLY A 268 18.85 -34.79 16.95
C GLY A 268 18.95 -35.83 18.06
N GLU A 269 17.86 -36.57 18.31
CA GLU A 269 17.97 -38.00 18.63
C GLU A 269 16.84 -38.78 17.96
N THR A 270 17.23 -39.76 17.16
CA THR A 270 16.41 -40.76 16.48
C THR A 270 16.24 -42.02 17.33
N MET A 271 15.02 -42.57 17.29
CA MET A 271 14.57 -43.96 17.54
C MET A 271 15.50 -44.97 18.25
N ASP A 272 14.99 -45.59 19.32
CA ASP A 272 15.07 -47.05 19.48
C ASP A 272 13.94 -47.62 20.37
N SER A 273 13.84 -48.95 20.39
CA SER A 273 12.62 -49.78 20.46
C SER A 273 12.39 -50.56 21.77
N ASN A 274 11.12 -50.97 21.97
CA ASN A 274 10.57 -52.11 22.76
C ASN A 274 10.51 -52.08 24.31
N VAL A 275 9.29 -52.26 24.86
CA VAL A 275 8.77 -53.42 25.65
C VAL A 275 7.64 -52.99 26.62
N VAL A 276 6.43 -53.49 26.35
CA VAL A 276 5.36 -54.07 27.24
C VAL A 276 5.22 -53.58 28.69
N ASP A 277 4.04 -53.03 29.06
CA ASP A 277 3.06 -53.75 29.93
C ASP A 277 1.64 -53.13 29.93
N ARG A 278 0.66 -53.99 30.20
CA ARG A 278 -0.80 -53.80 30.22
C ARG A 278 -1.31 -53.18 31.52
N HIS A 279 -2.39 -52.39 31.48
CA HIS A 279 -3.74 -52.78 31.95
C HIS A 279 -4.74 -51.61 31.95
N ASP A 280 -5.96 -51.93 31.51
CA ASP A 280 -7.31 -51.46 31.89
C ASP A 280 -7.53 -49.97 32.17
N GLY A 281 -8.40 -49.25 31.46
CA GLY A 281 -9.79 -49.58 31.13
C GLY A 281 -10.71 -48.68 31.98
N TYR A 282 -11.53 -47.82 31.37
CA TYR A 282 -12.90 -47.46 31.77
C TYR A 282 -13.41 -46.29 30.92
N THR A 283 -14.39 -46.58 30.07
CA THR A 283 -15.27 -45.63 29.41
C THR A 283 -16.37 -45.21 30.40
N LYS A 284 -16.72 -43.92 30.49
CA LYS A 284 -18.01 -43.51 31.03
C LYS A 284 -18.55 -42.24 30.37
N LEU A 285 -19.65 -42.44 29.64
CA LEU A 285 -20.70 -41.48 29.28
C LEU A 285 -21.49 -41.06 30.54
N VAL A 286 -22.42 -40.09 30.40
CA VAL A 286 -23.41 -39.51 31.37
C VAL A 286 -22.98 -38.08 31.77
N SER A 287 -23.52 -36.97 31.22
CA SER A 287 -24.88 -36.38 31.25
C SER A 287 -25.27 -35.66 32.54
N CYS A 288 -25.94 -34.50 32.39
CA CYS A 288 -26.68 -33.68 33.39
C CYS A 288 -25.79 -32.80 34.30
N THR A 289 -26.09 -31.56 34.67
CA THR A 289 -27.34 -30.76 34.63
C THR A 289 -27.02 -29.29 34.94
N ALA A 290 -27.92 -28.42 34.47
CA ALA A 290 -28.31 -27.10 34.99
C ALA A 290 -27.75 -26.63 36.35
N ASP A 291 -27.34 -25.36 36.39
CA ASP A 291 -27.76 -24.45 37.48
C ASP A 291 -27.93 -23.02 36.97
N SER A 292 -29.02 -22.44 37.45
CA SER A 292 -29.66 -21.17 37.13
C SER A 292 -29.10 -19.99 37.92
N ALA A 293 -29.15 -18.79 37.34
CA ALA A 293 -29.29 -17.54 38.09
C ALA A 293 -30.23 -16.59 37.33
N GLU A 294 -31.36 -16.29 37.98
CA GLU A 294 -32.46 -15.45 37.52
C GLU A 294 -32.11 -13.95 37.53
N GLY A 295 -32.70 -13.22 36.59
CA GLY A 295 -32.74 -11.76 36.55
C GLY A 295 -33.92 -11.33 35.66
N THR A 296 -35.10 -11.27 36.26
CA THR A 296 -36.41 -10.84 35.75
C THR A 296 -36.39 -9.54 34.95
N PHE A 297 -37.06 -9.52 33.79
CA PHE A 297 -37.78 -8.34 33.27
C PHE A 297 -39.02 -8.78 32.49
N ASP A 298 -40.09 -8.02 32.71
CA ASP A 298 -41.50 -8.31 32.41
C ASP A 298 -41.84 -8.49 30.93
N ASP A 299 -42.86 -9.34 30.78
CA ASP A 299 -43.50 -9.85 29.58
C ASP A 299 -44.58 -8.89 29.06
N PHE A 300 -44.62 -8.67 27.73
CA PHE A 300 -45.88 -8.35 27.03
C PHE A 300 -45.90 -9.16 25.73
N ALA A 301 -46.62 -10.27 25.81
CA ALA A 301 -46.91 -11.20 24.73
C ALA A 301 -47.78 -10.58 23.63
N VAL A 302 -47.44 -10.87 22.36
CA VAL A 302 -48.41 -11.00 21.27
C VAL A 302 -48.09 -12.26 20.46
N ASN A 303 -49.13 -13.07 20.26
CA ASN A 303 -49.10 -14.40 19.65
C ASN A 303 -48.61 -14.43 18.17
N PRO A 304 -48.05 -15.57 17.73
CA PRO A 304 -47.56 -15.80 16.38
C PRO A 304 -48.69 -16.32 15.47
N GLY A 305 -48.79 -15.77 14.26
CA GLY A 305 -49.58 -16.40 13.20
C GLY A 305 -50.29 -15.44 12.27
N GLN A 306 -49.56 -14.85 11.32
CA GLN A 306 -50.11 -14.55 10.00
C GLN A 306 -48.97 -14.34 9.00
N ARG A 307 -48.72 -15.38 8.19
CA ARG A 307 -48.02 -15.24 6.91
C ARG A 307 -48.86 -14.31 6.04
N PHE A 308 -48.48 -13.05 5.95
CA PHE A 308 -48.86 -12.21 4.82
C PHE A 308 -47.69 -12.17 3.85
N CYS A 309 -47.83 -12.94 2.78
CA CYS A 309 -47.15 -12.65 1.52
C CYS A 309 -47.66 -11.28 1.06
N VAL A 310 -46.88 -10.23 1.25
CA VAL A 310 -47.17 -8.93 0.65
C VAL A 310 -46.51 -8.93 -0.72
N HIS A 311 -47.35 -9.10 -1.74
CA HIS A 311 -47.06 -8.56 -3.07
C HIS A 311 -46.97 -7.04 -2.91
N ASP A 312 -45.76 -6.49 -3.04
CA ASP A 312 -45.54 -5.03 -3.06
C ASP A 312 -46.12 -4.45 -4.35
N ASN A 313 -47.40 -4.09 -4.29
CA ASN A 313 -48.02 -3.17 -5.23
C ASN A 313 -47.69 -1.74 -4.77
N HIS A 314 -47.14 -0.94 -5.71
CA HIS A 314 -46.97 0.52 -5.67
C HIS A 314 -47.84 1.25 -4.64
N ILE A 315 -47.27 1.55 -3.47
CA ILE A 315 -47.74 2.63 -2.60
C ILE A 315 -47.03 3.90 -3.09
N ASP A 316 -47.80 4.95 -3.37
CA ASP A 316 -47.31 6.30 -3.67
C ASP A 316 -46.25 6.72 -2.64
N TYR A 317 -44.99 6.63 -3.04
CA TYR A 317 -43.85 7.08 -2.25
C TYR A 317 -43.62 8.54 -2.62
N ASP A 318 -43.79 9.48 -1.69
CA ASP A 318 -43.38 10.89 -1.88
C ASP A 318 -41.88 11.04 -1.53
N PRO A 319 -40.96 11.11 -2.51
CA PRO A 319 -39.53 11.17 -2.23
C PRO A 319 -39.13 12.49 -1.54
N ALA A 320 -39.85 13.58 -1.83
CA ALA A 320 -39.59 14.87 -1.21
C ALA A 320 -40.02 14.87 0.26
N GLY A 321 -41.17 14.27 0.58
CA GLY A 321 -41.63 14.08 1.95
C GLY A 321 -40.66 13.25 2.79
N VAL A 322 -40.01 12.23 2.22
CA VAL A 322 -38.96 11.47 2.91
C VAL A 322 -37.74 12.33 3.23
N ILE A 323 -37.28 13.15 2.28
CA ILE A 323 -36.12 14.04 2.50
C ILE A 323 -36.45 15.06 3.60
N GLU A 324 -37.65 15.63 3.58
CA GLU A 324 -38.08 16.58 4.61
C GLU A 324 -38.26 15.91 5.99
N SER A 325 -38.76 14.67 6.03
CA SER A 325 -38.81 13.84 7.25
C SER A 325 -37.40 13.65 7.84
N ILE A 326 -36.39 13.34 7.02
CA ILE A 326 -35.00 13.21 7.48
C ILE A 326 -34.48 14.52 8.08
N ARG A 327 -34.70 15.65 7.39
CA ARG A 327 -34.27 16.98 7.87
C ARG A 327 -34.88 17.34 9.22
N ARG A 328 -36.14 16.98 9.44
CA ARG A 328 -36.86 17.27 10.69
C ARG A 328 -36.51 16.28 11.82
N GLU A 329 -36.56 14.98 11.54
CA GLU A 329 -36.42 13.92 12.55
C GLU A 329 -34.96 13.71 12.97
N GLU A 330 -34.02 13.68 12.02
CA GLU A 330 -32.62 13.35 12.29
C GLU A 330 -31.77 14.58 12.61
N PHE A 331 -32.07 15.71 11.95
CA PHE A 331 -31.30 16.95 12.07
C PHE A 331 -32.03 18.07 12.82
N GLY A 332 -33.23 17.80 13.36
CA GLY A 332 -33.96 18.74 14.20
C GLY A 332 -34.25 20.09 13.55
N LEU A 333 -34.39 20.17 12.22
CA LEU A 333 -34.64 21.44 11.51
C LEU A 333 -36.11 21.90 11.56
N ASP A 334 -36.80 21.60 12.66
CA ASP A 334 -38.21 21.96 12.86
C ASP A 334 -38.33 23.38 13.44
N GLN A 335 -39.28 24.17 12.94
CA GLN A 335 -39.43 25.60 13.32
C GLN A 335 -39.88 25.83 14.78
N ASN A 336 -40.12 24.75 15.55
CA ASN A 336 -40.73 24.79 16.89
C ASN A 336 -39.74 24.60 18.05
N LEU A 337 -38.43 24.53 17.80
CA LEU A 337 -37.42 24.34 18.85
C LEU A 337 -37.13 25.63 19.65
N SER A 338 -36.83 25.49 20.93
CA SER A 338 -36.42 26.61 21.77
C SER A 338 -35.03 27.15 21.38
N VAL A 339 -34.72 28.39 21.77
CA VAL A 339 -33.45 29.05 21.45
C VAL A 339 -32.23 28.28 22.02
N ASP A 340 -32.36 27.70 23.21
CA ASP A 340 -31.28 26.94 23.83
C ASP A 340 -31.07 25.56 23.16
N GLU A 341 -32.14 24.91 22.70
CA GLU A 341 -32.07 23.65 21.93
C GLU A 341 -31.39 23.89 20.58
N ASN A 342 -31.78 24.94 19.86
CA ASN A 342 -31.14 25.31 18.59
C ASN A 342 -29.64 25.59 18.76
N ARG A 343 -29.24 26.33 19.81
CA ARG A 343 -27.82 26.61 20.07
C ARG A 343 -27.01 25.34 20.41
N MET A 344 -27.63 24.37 21.09
CA MET A 344 -27.00 23.08 21.36
C MET A 344 -26.86 22.25 20.09
N LEU A 345 -27.91 22.21 19.26
CA LEU A 345 -27.94 21.48 18.00
C LEU A 345 -26.88 22.01 17.02
N GLU A 346 -26.79 23.34 16.87
CA GLU A 346 -25.76 24.01 16.08
C GLU A 346 -24.35 23.60 16.50
N LYS A 347 -24.07 23.52 17.82
CA LYS A 347 -22.76 23.09 18.33
C LYS A 347 -22.48 21.61 18.03
N GLN A 348 -23.48 20.75 18.07
CA GLN A 348 -23.31 19.33 17.73
C GLN A 348 -23.09 19.16 16.22
N HIS A 349 -23.89 19.84 15.40
CA HIS A 349 -23.73 19.93 13.96
C HIS A 349 -22.31 20.41 13.59
N ALA A 350 -21.81 21.44 14.25
CA ALA A 350 -20.46 21.95 14.10
C ALA A 350 -19.38 20.88 14.34
N ARG A 351 -19.54 20.09 15.40
CA ARG A 351 -18.60 19.02 15.77
C ARG A 351 -18.64 17.88 14.78
N LEU A 352 -19.84 17.47 14.36
CA LEU A 352 -20.03 16.42 13.36
C LEU A 352 -19.42 16.81 12.02
N GLY A 353 -19.66 18.04 11.57
CA GLY A 353 -19.05 18.60 10.36
C GLY A 353 -17.54 18.54 10.34
N ARG A 354 -16.90 19.00 11.43
CA ARG A 354 -15.43 18.94 11.56
C ARG A 354 -14.91 17.50 11.58
N ALA A 355 -15.58 16.59 12.28
CA ALA A 355 -15.20 15.19 12.30
C ALA A 355 -15.28 14.56 10.90
N LEU A 356 -16.38 14.78 10.18
CA LEU A 356 -16.55 14.30 8.81
C LEU A 356 -15.54 14.92 7.83
N HIS A 357 -15.21 16.21 8.01
CA HIS A 357 -14.17 16.85 7.22
C HIS A 357 -12.80 16.20 7.42
N CYS A 358 -12.37 15.98 8.67
CA CYS A 358 -11.13 15.25 8.96
C CYS A 358 -11.17 13.83 8.40
N LEU A 359 -12.25 13.08 8.61
CA LEU A 359 -12.39 11.71 8.09
C LEU A 359 -12.32 11.66 6.56
N SER A 360 -12.96 12.61 5.88
CA SER A 360 -12.97 12.68 4.40
C SER A 360 -11.62 13.08 3.81
N GLN A 361 -10.80 13.86 4.53
CA GLN A 361 -9.52 14.37 4.03
C GLN A 361 -8.30 13.56 4.48
N GLU A 362 -8.36 12.96 5.69
CA GLU A 362 -7.20 12.35 6.36
C GLU A 362 -7.21 10.81 6.32
N LEU A 363 -8.35 10.15 6.08
CA LEU A 363 -8.39 8.67 6.01
C LEU A 363 -7.96 8.10 4.66
N TYR A 364 -7.96 8.90 3.60
CA TYR A 364 -7.68 8.43 2.25
C TYR A 364 -6.41 9.12 1.73
N SER A 365 -5.29 8.39 1.73
CA SER A 365 -3.98 8.91 1.31
C SER A 365 -3.83 9.05 -0.22
N GLN A 366 -4.68 8.39 -1.01
CA GLN A 366 -4.67 8.44 -2.47
C GLN A 366 -5.91 9.14 -3.04
N ASP A 367 -5.70 10.06 -3.98
CA ASP A 367 -6.80 10.83 -4.60
C ASP A 367 -7.77 9.92 -5.38
N SER A 368 -7.33 8.78 -5.94
CA SER A 368 -8.15 7.85 -6.74
C SER A 368 -9.14 7.01 -5.94
N HIS A 369 -9.06 7.03 -4.60
CA HIS A 369 -9.86 6.16 -3.73
C HIS A 369 -11.37 6.36 -3.90
N PHE A 370 -11.83 7.59 -4.22
CA PHE A 370 -13.26 7.83 -4.40
C PHE A 370 -13.86 7.07 -5.59
N LEU A 371 -13.07 6.83 -6.65
CA LEU A 371 -13.52 6.04 -7.81
C LEU A 371 -13.79 4.60 -7.40
N LEU A 372 -12.87 4.03 -6.62
CA LEU A 372 -12.99 2.66 -6.12
C LEU A 372 -14.19 2.50 -5.18
N GLU A 373 -14.46 3.47 -4.31
CA GLU A 373 -15.65 3.49 -3.44
C GLU A 373 -16.95 3.57 -4.26
N LEU A 374 -16.98 4.35 -5.35
CA LEU A 374 -18.12 4.38 -6.26
C LEU A 374 -18.31 3.05 -7.01
N VAL A 375 -17.22 2.40 -7.42
CA VAL A 375 -17.27 1.05 -8.02
C VAL A 375 -17.82 0.04 -7.02
N GLN A 376 -17.35 0.05 -5.77
CA GLN A 376 -17.87 -0.84 -4.72
C GLN A 376 -19.36 -0.58 -4.46
N ASN A 377 -19.78 0.68 -4.37
CA ASN A 377 -21.19 1.01 -4.19
C ASN A 377 -22.05 0.51 -5.35
N ALA A 378 -21.56 0.58 -6.59
CA ALA A 378 -22.24 0.02 -7.75
C ALA A 378 -22.27 -1.52 -7.72
N ASP A 379 -21.18 -2.18 -7.34
CA ASP A 379 -21.13 -3.64 -7.25
C ASP A 379 -22.09 -4.20 -6.19
N ASP A 380 -22.32 -3.45 -5.11
CA ASP A 380 -23.26 -3.84 -4.05
C ASP A 380 -24.74 -3.60 -4.39
N ASN A 381 -25.02 -2.94 -5.52
CA ASN A 381 -26.39 -2.61 -5.91
C ASN A 381 -27.17 -3.83 -6.44
N ILE A 382 -28.49 -3.66 -6.57
CA ILE A 382 -29.37 -4.68 -7.13
C ILE A 382 -29.67 -4.30 -8.58
N TYR A 383 -29.49 -5.25 -9.48
CA TYR A 383 -29.76 -5.10 -10.91
C TYR A 383 -30.92 -6.00 -11.32
N GLN A 384 -31.53 -5.71 -12.47
CA GLN A 384 -32.52 -6.60 -13.06
C GLN A 384 -31.84 -7.83 -13.69
N GLU A 385 -32.54 -8.96 -13.79
CA GLU A 385 -31.92 -10.23 -14.26
C GLU A 385 -31.46 -10.18 -15.73
N ASN A 386 -32.08 -9.34 -16.57
CA ASN A 386 -31.84 -9.29 -18.02
C ASN A 386 -31.03 -8.06 -18.46
N VAL A 387 -30.30 -7.41 -17.55
CA VAL A 387 -29.42 -6.29 -17.89
C VAL A 387 -27.97 -6.65 -17.61
N GLU A 388 -27.06 -6.05 -18.35
CA GLU A 388 -25.64 -6.05 -17.99
C GLU A 388 -25.39 -5.00 -16.90
N PRO A 389 -25.02 -5.38 -15.66
CA PRO A 389 -24.69 -4.42 -14.61
C PRO A 389 -23.53 -3.52 -15.03
N THR A 390 -23.81 -2.23 -15.20
CA THR A 390 -22.89 -1.27 -15.81
C THR A 390 -22.77 0.00 -14.98
N LEU A 391 -21.53 0.44 -14.76
CA LEU A 391 -21.19 1.74 -14.17
C LEU A 391 -20.51 2.61 -15.22
N THR A 392 -21.01 3.81 -15.45
CA THR A 392 -20.43 4.75 -16.43
C THR A 392 -20.02 6.04 -15.76
N PHE A 393 -18.76 6.42 -15.95
CA PHE A 393 -18.23 7.72 -15.58
C PHE A 393 -18.13 8.60 -16.82
N ILE A 394 -18.62 9.85 -16.73
CA ILE A 394 -18.53 10.85 -17.79
C ILE A 394 -17.78 12.04 -17.23
N LEU A 395 -16.59 12.31 -17.78
CA LEU A 395 -15.80 13.49 -17.43
C LEU A 395 -16.21 14.68 -18.29
N LEU A 396 -16.62 15.76 -17.63
CA LEU A 396 -16.93 17.06 -18.19
C LEU A 396 -15.92 18.09 -17.68
N GLU A 397 -15.84 19.27 -18.30
CA GLU A 397 -15.02 20.38 -17.81
C GLU A 397 -15.47 20.85 -16.41
N THR A 398 -16.77 20.73 -16.13
CA THR A 398 -17.39 21.23 -14.89
C THR A 398 -17.51 20.18 -13.79
N GLY A 399 -17.18 18.91 -14.05
CA GLY A 399 -17.38 17.84 -13.07
C GLY A 399 -17.42 16.44 -13.66
N ILE A 400 -17.79 15.48 -12.82
CA ILE A 400 -17.96 14.06 -13.19
C ILE A 400 -19.43 13.68 -13.04
N ILE A 401 -19.98 12.99 -14.03
CA ILE A 401 -21.29 12.34 -13.95
C ILE A 401 -21.07 10.84 -13.80
N VAL A 402 -21.81 10.22 -12.89
CA VAL A 402 -21.76 8.77 -12.65
C VAL A 402 -23.16 8.19 -12.90
N LEU A 403 -23.26 7.26 -13.82
CA LEU A 403 -24.51 6.59 -14.18
C LEU A 403 -24.42 5.11 -13.81
N ASN A 404 -25.47 4.59 -13.17
CA ASN A 404 -25.59 3.17 -12.85
C ASN A 404 -27.00 2.66 -13.18
N ASN A 405 -27.08 1.52 -13.87
CA ASN A 405 -28.34 0.93 -14.34
C ASN A 405 -28.95 -0.07 -13.34
N GLU A 406 -28.70 0.15 -12.07
CA GLU A 406 -29.28 -0.58 -10.95
C GLU A 406 -30.79 -0.27 -10.77
N GLN A 407 -31.47 -0.84 -9.77
CA GLN A 407 -32.92 -0.65 -9.57
C GLN A 407 -33.31 0.74 -9.02
N GLY A 408 -32.35 1.49 -8.49
CA GLY A 408 -32.48 2.82 -7.93
C GLY A 408 -32.56 2.82 -6.40
N PHE A 409 -32.42 4.01 -5.82
CA PHE A 409 -32.42 4.22 -4.38
C PHE A 409 -33.82 4.06 -3.78
N SER A 410 -33.88 3.38 -2.64
CA SER A 410 -35.04 3.39 -1.75
C SER A 410 -34.89 4.47 -0.66
N ALA A 411 -35.97 4.79 0.04
CA ALA A 411 -35.90 5.68 1.21
C ALA A 411 -34.96 5.17 2.31
N LYS A 412 -34.78 3.85 2.45
CA LYS A 412 -33.79 3.28 3.38
C LYS A 412 -32.36 3.62 2.95
N ASN A 413 -32.08 3.61 1.64
CA ASN A 413 -30.77 4.00 1.12
C ASN A 413 -30.49 5.49 1.38
N ILE A 414 -31.48 6.36 1.16
CA ILE A 414 -31.34 7.81 1.41
C ILE A 414 -31.09 8.09 2.90
N ARG A 415 -31.85 7.46 3.81
CA ARG A 415 -31.59 7.59 5.26
C ARG A 415 -30.17 7.13 5.62
N ALA A 416 -29.73 6.01 5.09
CA ALA A 416 -28.39 5.50 5.36
C ALA A 416 -27.26 6.40 4.82
N LEU A 417 -27.48 7.10 3.70
CA LEU A 417 -26.53 8.12 3.22
C LEU A 417 -26.42 9.34 4.14
N CYS A 418 -27.48 9.65 4.88
CA CYS A 418 -27.53 10.77 5.81
C CYS A 418 -27.01 10.41 7.22
N ASP A 419 -26.88 9.12 7.52
CA ASP A 419 -26.33 8.64 8.80
C ASP A 419 -24.79 8.54 8.74
N VAL A 420 -24.12 8.65 9.89
CA VAL A 420 -22.67 8.52 10.01
C VAL A 420 -22.33 7.25 10.79
N GLY A 421 -21.61 6.33 10.15
CA GLY A 421 -21.21 5.10 10.83
C GLY A 421 -22.25 3.97 10.73
N ASN A 422 -23.38 4.20 10.07
CA ASN A 422 -24.44 3.23 9.87
C ASN A 422 -24.63 2.93 8.39
N SER A 423 -24.61 1.66 8.03
CA SER A 423 -24.72 1.20 6.65
C SER A 423 -25.86 0.21 6.57
N THR A 424 -26.69 0.30 5.53
CA THR A 424 -27.73 -0.71 5.22
C THR A 424 -27.15 -2.10 4.97
N LYS A 425 -25.81 -2.19 4.83
CA LYS A 425 -25.05 -3.43 4.63
C LYS A 425 -24.62 -4.09 5.97
N LYS A 426 -24.94 -3.51 7.13
CA LYS A 426 -24.74 -4.17 8.44
C LYS A 426 -25.73 -5.32 8.61
N GLY A 427 -25.24 -6.56 8.70
CA GLY A 427 -26.05 -7.75 9.02
C GLY A 427 -26.28 -8.74 7.88
N GLN A 428 -25.61 -8.59 6.72
CA GLN A 428 -25.56 -9.66 5.73
C GLN A 428 -24.47 -10.67 6.14
N ASN A 429 -24.81 -11.96 6.19
CA ASN A 429 -24.01 -13.06 6.78
C ASN A 429 -22.68 -13.40 6.06
N ALA A 430 -22.36 -12.69 4.98
CA ALA A 430 -21.10 -12.79 4.24
C ALA A 430 -20.25 -11.53 4.51
N GLY A 431 -18.92 -11.66 4.47
CA GLY A 431 -17.93 -10.62 4.77
C GLY A 431 -17.94 -9.38 3.85
N TYR A 432 -19.07 -8.67 3.76
CA TYR A 432 -19.17 -7.45 2.97
C TYR A 432 -18.39 -6.29 3.64
N ILE A 433 -17.46 -5.69 2.88
CA ILE A 433 -16.80 -4.43 3.22
C ILE A 433 -17.72 -3.25 2.81
N GLY A 434 -17.74 -2.17 3.61
CA GLY A 434 -18.72 -1.07 3.51
C GLY A 434 -19.58 -0.86 4.77
N LYS A 435 -19.32 -1.65 5.83
CA LYS A 435 -20.01 -1.58 7.13
C LYS A 435 -19.81 -0.26 7.89
N LYS A 436 -18.81 0.55 7.50
CA LYS A 436 -18.44 1.81 8.17
C LYS A 436 -19.32 3.01 7.78
N GLY A 437 -20.08 2.96 6.68
CA GLY A 437 -21.01 4.04 6.30
C GLY A 437 -20.35 5.38 5.93
N ILE A 438 -19.05 5.41 5.64
CA ILE A 438 -18.30 6.63 5.27
C ILE A 438 -17.86 6.69 3.81
N GLY A 439 -17.95 5.56 3.07
CA GLY A 439 -17.39 5.41 1.73
C GLY A 439 -17.88 6.47 0.73
N PHE A 440 -19.19 6.73 0.68
CA PHE A 440 -19.73 7.78 -0.21
C PHE A 440 -19.14 9.17 0.09
N LYS A 441 -18.72 9.47 1.33
CA LYS A 441 -18.16 10.77 1.67
C LYS A 441 -16.80 11.04 1.01
N SER A 442 -16.13 10.02 0.47
CA SER A 442 -14.88 10.23 -0.29
C SER A 442 -15.07 11.10 -1.54
N VAL A 443 -16.30 11.18 -2.10
CA VAL A 443 -16.57 12.05 -3.27
C VAL A 443 -16.34 13.53 -2.97
N PHE A 444 -16.41 13.92 -1.69
CA PHE A 444 -16.11 15.29 -1.30
C PHE A 444 -14.65 15.67 -1.57
N ARG A 445 -13.75 14.73 -1.88
CA ARG A 445 -12.39 15.07 -2.35
C ARG A 445 -12.41 15.91 -3.64
N VAL A 446 -13.37 15.64 -4.53
CA VAL A 446 -13.45 16.28 -5.87
C VAL A 446 -14.61 17.25 -6.02
N THR A 447 -15.62 17.20 -5.13
CA THR A 447 -16.79 18.07 -5.17
C THR A 447 -17.11 18.66 -3.80
N ASP A 448 -17.68 19.86 -3.75
CA ASP A 448 -18.26 20.44 -2.53
C ASP A 448 -19.75 20.10 -2.38
N ALA A 449 -20.41 19.70 -3.48
CA ALA A 449 -21.86 19.57 -3.55
C ALA A 449 -22.29 18.38 -4.44
N PRO A 450 -22.01 17.12 -4.06
CA PRO A 450 -22.51 15.96 -4.80
C PRO A 450 -24.05 15.93 -4.82
N GLU A 451 -24.61 15.69 -6.00
CA GLU A 451 -26.05 15.50 -6.22
C GLU A 451 -26.36 14.05 -6.55
N ILE A 452 -27.51 13.56 -6.08
CA ILE A 452 -28.01 12.21 -6.31
C ILE A 452 -29.41 12.32 -6.89
N HIS A 453 -29.61 11.69 -8.04
CA HIS A 453 -30.88 11.58 -8.73
C HIS A 453 -31.21 10.11 -8.96
N SER A 454 -32.22 9.60 -8.27
CA SER A 454 -32.60 8.19 -8.39
C SER A 454 -34.02 7.94 -7.92
N ASN A 455 -34.84 7.22 -8.71
CA ASN A 455 -36.23 6.88 -8.37
C ASN A 455 -37.08 8.04 -7.83
N GLY A 456 -36.93 9.24 -8.39
CA GLY A 456 -37.65 10.46 -7.95
C GLY A 456 -37.04 11.18 -6.75
N PHE A 457 -36.03 10.61 -6.08
CA PHE A 457 -35.18 11.35 -5.14
C PHE A 457 -34.24 12.26 -5.93
N HIS A 458 -34.26 13.56 -5.59
CA HIS A 458 -33.38 14.57 -6.15
C HIS A 458 -32.85 15.41 -5.00
N LEU A 459 -31.62 15.12 -4.58
CA LEU A 459 -31.00 15.78 -3.44
C LEU A 459 -29.53 16.09 -3.71
N LYS A 460 -29.01 17.10 -3.01
CA LYS A 460 -27.58 17.37 -2.88
C LYS A 460 -27.15 17.35 -1.42
N PHE A 461 -25.88 17.09 -1.19
CA PHE A 461 -25.21 17.32 0.09
C PHE A 461 -24.20 18.43 -0.12
N ASP A 462 -24.35 19.58 0.54
CA ASP A 462 -23.57 20.79 0.22
C ASP A 462 -22.79 21.30 1.44
N ILE A 463 -21.47 21.14 1.42
CA ILE A 463 -20.59 21.57 2.53
C ILE A 463 -20.34 23.07 2.57
N THR A 464 -20.75 23.81 1.52
CA THR A 464 -20.67 25.27 1.49
C THR A 464 -21.88 25.91 2.17
N GLU A 465 -23.03 25.21 2.19
CA GLU A 465 -24.31 25.69 2.74
C GLU A 465 -24.52 25.31 4.23
N GLY A 466 -23.47 24.97 4.98
CA GLY A 466 -23.57 24.80 6.43
C GLY A 466 -22.63 23.77 7.03
N GLN A 467 -22.66 23.68 8.36
CA GLN A 467 -21.70 22.87 9.11
C GLN A 467 -21.99 21.35 9.07
N ILE A 468 -23.12 20.91 8.53
CA ILE A 468 -23.50 19.49 8.39
C ILE A 468 -23.73 19.08 6.92
N GLY A 469 -23.22 19.87 5.99
CA GLY A 469 -23.41 19.65 4.56
C GLY A 469 -23.01 18.27 4.05
N PHE A 470 -22.11 17.56 4.74
CA PHE A 470 -21.72 16.19 4.42
C PHE A 470 -22.85 15.17 4.49
N VAL A 471 -23.89 15.44 5.29
CA VAL A 471 -24.95 14.48 5.64
C VAL A 471 -26.35 15.06 5.59
N LEU A 472 -26.49 16.39 5.52
CA LEU A 472 -27.77 17.04 5.41
C LEU A 472 -28.27 16.99 3.95
N PRO A 473 -29.36 16.26 3.64
CA PRO A 473 -29.90 16.23 2.29
C PRO A 473 -30.68 17.52 2.01
N THR A 474 -30.41 18.16 0.87
CA THR A 474 -31.14 19.35 0.40
C THR A 474 -31.79 19.03 -0.94
N LEU A 475 -33.09 19.31 -1.09
CA LEU A 475 -33.83 19.08 -2.34
C LEU A 475 -33.27 19.92 -3.48
N VAL A 476 -33.14 19.29 -4.66
CA VAL A 476 -32.75 19.96 -5.91
C VAL A 476 -33.73 19.60 -7.04
N PRO A 477 -33.80 20.42 -8.10
CA PRO A 477 -34.56 20.06 -9.30
C PRO A 477 -34.06 18.75 -9.93
N PRO A 478 -34.92 18.03 -10.67
CA PRO A 478 -34.49 16.86 -11.43
C PRO A 478 -33.40 17.19 -12.45
N CYS A 479 -32.38 16.34 -12.57
CA CYS A 479 -31.35 16.48 -13.59
C CYS A 479 -31.78 15.87 -14.94
N ASN A 480 -31.16 16.32 -16.03
CA ASN A 480 -31.44 15.81 -17.36
C ASN A 480 -30.68 14.50 -17.63
N ILE A 481 -31.17 13.40 -17.07
CA ILE A 481 -30.58 12.06 -17.25
C ILE A 481 -30.51 11.67 -18.73
N ASP A 482 -31.50 12.07 -19.54
CA ASP A 482 -31.51 11.81 -20.99
C ASP A 482 -30.32 12.45 -21.72
N LEU A 483 -29.89 13.65 -21.30
CA LEU A 483 -28.71 14.32 -21.84
C LEU A 483 -27.45 13.50 -21.53
N TYR A 484 -27.25 13.11 -20.27
CA TYR A 484 -26.07 12.34 -19.87
C TYR A 484 -26.05 10.95 -20.49
N THR A 485 -27.22 10.33 -20.66
CA THR A 485 -27.39 9.06 -21.38
C THR A 485 -26.87 9.17 -22.82
N ARG A 486 -27.18 10.27 -23.51
CA ARG A 486 -26.65 10.52 -24.87
C ARG A 486 -25.15 10.73 -24.86
N LEU A 487 -24.61 11.45 -23.88
CA LEU A 487 -23.17 11.69 -23.76
C LEU A 487 -22.37 10.41 -23.45
N ALA A 488 -22.96 9.47 -22.70
CA ALA A 488 -22.36 8.18 -22.36
C ALA A 488 -22.18 7.25 -23.57
N SER A 489 -22.95 7.47 -24.65
CA SER A 489 -23.02 6.58 -25.79
C SER A 489 -22.13 7.10 -26.94
N ALA A 490 -21.22 6.27 -27.45
CA ALA A 490 -20.75 6.47 -28.82
C ALA A 490 -21.87 6.03 -29.78
N ASP A 491 -22.04 6.74 -30.90
CA ASP A 491 -23.18 6.70 -31.85
C ASP A 491 -23.66 5.29 -32.33
N THR A 492 -22.93 4.23 -32.01
CA THR A 492 -23.15 2.83 -32.45
C THR A 492 -24.00 1.95 -31.52
N ASP A 493 -24.25 2.35 -30.27
CA ASP A 493 -24.97 1.52 -29.26
C ASP A 493 -26.49 1.77 -29.19
N GLN A 494 -27.14 2.08 -30.32
CA GLN A 494 -28.58 2.44 -30.37
C GLN A 494 -29.53 1.34 -29.87
N LEU A 495 -29.05 0.09 -29.69
CA LEU A 495 -29.88 -1.04 -29.27
C LEU A 495 -30.00 -1.21 -27.75
N ASN A 496 -29.12 -0.63 -26.94
CA ASN A 496 -29.12 -0.79 -25.47
C ASN A 496 -29.38 0.56 -24.79
N ARG A 497 -30.64 1.04 -24.84
CA ARG A 497 -31.09 2.09 -23.92
C ARG A 497 -31.15 1.50 -22.51
N ASN A 498 -30.01 1.37 -21.86
CA ASN A 498 -29.97 1.12 -20.42
C ASN A 498 -30.72 2.29 -19.76
N SER A 499 -31.83 2.01 -19.08
CA SER A 499 -32.47 2.98 -18.21
C SER A 499 -31.53 3.23 -17.03
N TRP A 500 -30.85 4.37 -17.04
CA TRP A 500 -30.01 4.79 -15.92
C TRP A 500 -30.91 5.26 -14.78
N ASN A 501 -31.16 4.39 -13.82
CA ASN A 501 -32.05 4.70 -12.70
C ASN A 501 -31.34 5.51 -11.62
N THR A 502 -30.01 5.47 -11.56
CA THR A 502 -29.21 6.27 -10.64
C THR A 502 -28.20 7.12 -11.39
N CYS A 503 -28.25 8.43 -11.15
CA CYS A 503 -27.33 9.44 -11.65
C CYS A 503 -26.75 10.22 -10.47
N ILE A 504 -25.43 10.25 -10.34
CA ILE A 504 -24.71 11.06 -9.36
C ILE A 504 -23.95 12.14 -10.11
N VAL A 505 -24.18 13.39 -9.73
CA VAL A 505 -23.49 14.55 -10.32
C VAL A 505 -22.47 15.03 -9.31
N LEU A 506 -21.21 15.13 -9.73
CA LEU A 506 -20.09 15.60 -8.90
C LEU A 506 -19.50 16.86 -9.54
N PRO A 507 -20.10 18.05 -9.31
CA PRO A 507 -19.55 19.32 -9.79
C PRO A 507 -18.17 19.54 -9.17
N PHE A 508 -17.18 19.95 -9.96
CA PHE A 508 -15.85 20.21 -9.41
C PHE A 508 -15.89 21.37 -8.41
N ARG A 509 -15.05 21.24 -7.37
CA ARG A 509 -14.78 22.33 -6.45
C ARG A 509 -14.30 23.56 -7.23
N SER A 510 -14.64 24.75 -6.76
CA SER A 510 -14.32 26.01 -7.44
C SER A 510 -12.81 26.29 -7.56
N ASN A 511 -11.97 25.62 -6.77
CA ASN A 511 -10.50 25.66 -6.87
C ASN A 511 -9.92 24.57 -7.81
N MET A 512 -10.73 23.62 -8.27
CA MET A 512 -10.33 22.51 -9.15
C MET A 512 -10.62 22.79 -10.63
N SER A 513 -11.16 23.95 -10.99
CA SER A 513 -11.43 24.34 -12.38
C SER A 513 -10.19 24.80 -13.16
N GLU A 514 -8.99 24.74 -12.58
CA GLU A 514 -7.74 24.98 -13.30
C GLU A 514 -7.30 23.69 -14.02
N GLY A 515 -6.99 23.74 -15.32
CA GLY A 515 -6.77 22.56 -16.17
C GLY A 515 -5.69 21.54 -15.73
N LEU A 516 -4.86 21.87 -14.75
CA LEU A 516 -3.94 20.94 -14.07
C LEU A 516 -4.70 19.87 -13.25
N SER A 517 -5.86 20.21 -12.70
CA SER A 517 -6.72 19.33 -11.90
C SER A 517 -7.38 18.22 -12.73
N VAL A 518 -7.83 18.55 -13.94
CA VAL A 518 -8.52 17.60 -14.83
C VAL A 518 -7.58 16.50 -15.34
N ASN A 519 -6.33 16.85 -15.63
CA ASN A 519 -5.30 15.86 -16.00
C ASN A 519 -5.03 14.87 -14.86
N ASN A 520 -5.07 15.33 -13.61
CA ASN A 520 -4.95 14.43 -12.46
C ASN A 520 -6.11 13.44 -12.43
N ILE A 521 -7.34 13.88 -12.70
CA ILE A 521 -8.51 12.99 -12.73
C ILE A 521 -8.38 11.94 -13.84
N VAL A 522 -7.94 12.33 -15.05
CA VAL A 522 -7.67 11.37 -16.14
C VAL A 522 -6.62 10.35 -15.73
N SER A 523 -5.56 10.78 -15.02
CA SER A 523 -4.56 9.84 -14.49
C SER A 523 -5.15 8.89 -13.43
N MET A 524 -6.04 9.39 -12.56
CA MET A 524 -6.72 8.57 -11.54
C MET A 524 -7.65 7.51 -12.16
N PHE A 525 -8.29 7.80 -13.30
CA PHE A 525 -9.04 6.81 -14.06
C PHE A 525 -8.12 5.80 -14.76
N SER A 526 -6.89 6.20 -15.12
CA SER A 526 -5.88 5.30 -15.69
C SER A 526 -5.36 4.29 -14.66
N ASP A 527 -5.45 4.63 -13.36
CA ASP A 527 -5.11 3.71 -12.25
C ASP A 527 -6.17 2.60 -12.06
N LEU A 528 -7.36 2.71 -12.65
CA LEU A 528 -8.37 1.65 -12.61
C LEU A 528 -7.96 0.49 -13.53
N HIS A 529 -7.15 -0.43 -12.99
CA HIS A 529 -6.68 -1.58 -13.73
C HIS A 529 -7.85 -2.55 -14.08
N PRO A 530 -7.91 -3.12 -15.30
CA PRO A 530 -9.02 -3.99 -15.72
C PRO A 530 -9.25 -5.22 -14.84
N SER A 531 -8.21 -5.71 -14.15
CA SER A 531 -8.33 -6.84 -13.21
C SER A 531 -9.26 -6.55 -12.03
N LEU A 532 -9.63 -5.28 -11.79
CA LEU A 532 -10.67 -4.91 -10.83
C LEU A 532 -11.95 -5.72 -11.02
N LEU A 533 -12.38 -5.92 -12.27
CA LEU A 533 -13.63 -6.62 -12.58
C LEU A 533 -13.61 -8.12 -12.22
N LEU A 534 -12.43 -8.73 -12.04
CA LEU A 534 -12.32 -10.18 -11.79
C LEU A 534 -13.10 -10.59 -10.54
N PHE A 535 -12.99 -9.79 -9.47
CA PHE A 535 -13.50 -10.10 -8.14
C PHE A 535 -14.74 -9.28 -7.75
N LEU A 536 -15.25 -8.44 -8.66
CA LEU A 536 -16.57 -7.83 -8.50
C LEU A 536 -17.65 -8.89 -8.69
N HIS A 537 -18.64 -8.89 -7.80
CA HIS A 537 -19.65 -9.95 -7.72
C HIS A 537 -20.81 -9.72 -8.70
N ARG A 538 -21.19 -8.47 -8.95
CA ARG A 538 -22.36 -8.10 -9.74
C ARG A 538 -21.99 -7.28 -10.96
N LEU A 539 -21.10 -6.30 -10.80
CA LEU A 539 -20.73 -5.37 -11.85
C LEU A 539 -19.96 -6.09 -12.96
N GLN A 540 -20.43 -5.97 -14.19
CA GLN A 540 -19.85 -6.64 -15.36
C GLN A 540 -19.15 -5.67 -16.30
N CYS A 541 -19.59 -4.41 -16.33
CA CYS A 541 -19.04 -3.40 -17.23
C CYS A 541 -18.78 -2.07 -16.51
N ILE A 542 -17.61 -1.49 -16.77
CA ILE A 542 -17.25 -0.13 -16.36
C ILE A 542 -16.90 0.66 -17.62
N LYS A 543 -17.53 1.82 -17.80
CA LYS A 543 -17.27 2.74 -18.93
C LYS A 543 -16.71 4.05 -18.40
N PHE A 544 -15.70 4.58 -19.08
CA PHE A 544 -15.17 5.93 -18.83
C PHE A 544 -15.22 6.73 -20.13
N ARG A 545 -16.05 7.77 -20.13
CA ARG A 545 -16.25 8.67 -21.25
C ARG A 545 -15.61 10.01 -20.93
N ASN A 546 -14.59 10.41 -21.68
CA ASN A 546 -14.00 11.73 -21.56
C ASN A 546 -14.52 12.64 -22.68
N ILE A 547 -15.31 13.65 -22.33
CA ILE A 547 -15.87 14.59 -23.30
C ILE A 547 -14.81 15.59 -23.78
N LEU A 548 -13.71 15.76 -23.05
CA LEU A 548 -12.69 16.76 -23.35
C LEU A 548 -11.79 16.36 -24.52
N ASP A 549 -11.49 15.07 -24.66
CA ASP A 549 -10.69 14.51 -25.74
C ASP A 549 -11.47 13.55 -26.64
N ASP A 550 -12.79 13.46 -26.43
CA ASP A 550 -13.70 12.57 -27.15
C ASP A 550 -13.35 11.07 -27.05
N SER A 551 -12.61 10.65 -26.01
CA SER A 551 -12.28 9.25 -25.79
C SER A 551 -13.36 8.47 -25.02
N LEU A 552 -13.44 7.16 -25.26
CA LEU A 552 -14.29 6.24 -24.53
C LEU A 552 -13.51 4.95 -24.25
N ILE A 553 -13.34 4.65 -22.97
CA ILE A 553 -12.73 3.41 -22.48
C ILE A 553 -13.84 2.52 -21.94
N VAL A 554 -13.88 1.27 -22.40
CA VAL A 554 -14.84 0.27 -21.93
C VAL A 554 -14.09 -0.92 -21.37
N MET A 555 -14.35 -1.21 -20.10
CA MET A 555 -13.96 -2.42 -19.41
C MET A 555 -15.15 -3.36 -19.30
N ARG A 556 -14.99 -4.62 -19.70
CA ARG A 556 -16.06 -5.62 -19.64
C ARG A 556 -15.52 -6.97 -19.23
N LYS A 557 -16.21 -7.61 -18.30
CA LYS A 557 -15.98 -8.97 -17.82
C LYS A 557 -16.82 -9.96 -18.61
N GLU A 558 -16.20 -11.04 -19.05
CA GLU A 558 -16.87 -12.19 -19.68
C GLU A 558 -16.39 -13.46 -18.99
N VAL A 559 -17.32 -14.22 -18.40
CA VAL A 559 -17.01 -15.52 -17.78
C VAL A 559 -17.30 -16.60 -18.82
N VAL A 560 -16.24 -17.26 -19.30
CA VAL A 560 -16.32 -18.22 -20.43
C VAL A 560 -16.61 -19.65 -19.94
N GLY A 561 -16.15 -20.00 -18.74
CA GLY A 561 -16.26 -21.36 -18.17
C GLY A 561 -14.89 -21.93 -17.77
N ASP A 562 -14.87 -23.05 -17.04
CA ASP A 562 -13.65 -23.73 -16.57
C ASP A 562 -12.67 -22.83 -15.79
N GLY A 563 -13.20 -21.83 -15.07
CA GLY A 563 -12.39 -20.84 -14.36
C GLY A 563 -11.79 -19.74 -15.27
N ILE A 564 -12.05 -19.76 -16.58
CA ILE A 564 -11.56 -18.74 -17.50
C ILE A 564 -12.47 -17.51 -17.48
N VAL A 565 -11.86 -16.37 -17.14
CA VAL A 565 -12.46 -15.04 -17.18
C VAL A 565 -11.69 -14.18 -18.16
N LYS A 566 -12.40 -13.61 -19.13
CA LYS A 566 -11.84 -12.65 -20.09
C LYS A 566 -12.26 -11.24 -19.69
N VAL A 567 -11.29 -10.34 -19.63
CA VAL A 567 -11.54 -8.92 -19.40
C VAL A 567 -11.08 -8.15 -20.62
N SER A 568 -11.99 -7.44 -21.28
CA SER A 568 -11.64 -6.53 -22.37
C SER A 568 -11.43 -5.12 -21.85
N PHE A 569 -10.39 -4.44 -22.34
CA PHE A 569 -10.08 -3.04 -22.08
C PHE A 569 -9.86 -2.33 -23.43
N GLY A 570 -10.88 -1.61 -23.91
CA GLY A 570 -10.86 -1.07 -25.28
C GLY A 570 -10.68 -2.20 -26.31
N ASN A 571 -9.58 -2.18 -27.05
CA ASN A 571 -9.24 -3.21 -28.04
C ASN A 571 -8.42 -4.37 -27.47
N GLU A 572 -7.90 -4.22 -26.25
CA GLU A 572 -7.09 -5.25 -25.60
C GLU A 572 -7.99 -6.26 -24.89
N LYS A 573 -7.52 -7.51 -24.84
CA LYS A 573 -8.19 -8.59 -24.11
C LYS A 573 -7.18 -9.30 -23.22
N MET A 574 -7.52 -9.42 -21.95
CA MET A 574 -6.75 -10.16 -20.97
C MET A 574 -7.52 -11.42 -20.60
N THR A 575 -6.83 -12.55 -20.55
CA THR A 575 -7.42 -13.82 -20.14
C THR A 575 -6.86 -14.20 -18.78
N TRP A 576 -7.75 -14.62 -17.88
CA TRP A 576 -7.41 -14.99 -16.52
C TRP A 576 -7.96 -16.37 -16.22
N PHE A 577 -7.17 -17.19 -15.54
CA PHE A 577 -7.66 -18.40 -14.90
C PHE A 577 -7.88 -18.09 -13.41
N VAL A 578 -9.14 -18.10 -12.97
CA VAL A 578 -9.58 -17.71 -11.64
C VAL A 578 -10.14 -18.94 -10.93
N VAL A 579 -9.65 -19.19 -9.72
CA VAL A 579 -10.14 -20.26 -8.85
C VAL A 579 -10.49 -19.65 -7.50
N SER A 580 -11.70 -19.94 -7.03
CA SER A 580 -12.24 -19.42 -5.77
C SER A 580 -12.65 -20.56 -4.86
N GLN A 581 -12.57 -20.33 -3.56
CA GLN A 581 -12.99 -21.27 -2.53
C GLN A 581 -13.74 -20.53 -1.42
N GLU A 582 -14.94 -21.02 -1.13
CA GLU A 582 -15.71 -20.59 0.03
C GLU A 582 -15.20 -21.30 1.30
N LEU A 583 -14.96 -20.52 2.35
CA LEU A 583 -14.43 -20.95 3.63
C LEU A 583 -15.48 -20.74 4.73
N GLN A 584 -15.49 -21.67 5.69
CA GLN A 584 -16.36 -21.58 6.86
C GLN A 584 -15.70 -20.71 7.94
N ALA A 585 -16.16 -19.47 8.05
CA ALA A 585 -15.55 -18.42 8.87
C ALA A 585 -15.96 -18.44 10.35
N HIS A 586 -17.06 -19.12 10.68
CA HIS A 586 -17.67 -19.11 12.01
C HIS A 586 -16.72 -19.54 13.15
N VAL A 587 -15.67 -20.31 12.82
CA VAL A 587 -14.66 -20.79 13.78
C VAL A 587 -13.75 -19.65 14.26
N ILE A 588 -13.46 -18.67 13.40
CA ILE A 588 -12.55 -17.55 13.68
C ILE A 588 -13.32 -16.27 14.02
N ARG A 589 -14.46 -16.05 13.35
CA ARG A 589 -15.33 -14.89 13.55
C ARG A 589 -16.79 -15.33 13.69
N PRO A 590 -17.37 -15.33 14.91
CA PRO A 590 -18.74 -15.78 15.12
C PRO A 590 -19.80 -14.96 14.37
N ASP A 591 -19.47 -13.72 14.00
CA ASP A 591 -20.32 -12.78 13.27
C ASP A 591 -20.29 -12.96 11.74
N VAL A 592 -19.42 -13.82 11.22
CA VAL A 592 -19.28 -14.11 9.78
C VAL A 592 -19.44 -15.61 9.56
N GLN A 593 -20.44 -16.02 8.78
CA GLN A 593 -20.67 -17.46 8.53
C GLN A 593 -19.68 -18.01 7.52
N THR A 594 -19.55 -17.33 6.38
CA THR A 594 -18.65 -17.73 5.30
C THR A 594 -17.88 -16.54 4.72
N THR A 595 -16.74 -16.83 4.13
CA THR A 595 -15.90 -15.89 3.38
C THR A 595 -15.34 -16.59 2.14
N GLU A 596 -14.85 -15.84 1.17
CA GLU A 596 -14.28 -16.36 -0.07
C GLU A 596 -12.84 -15.88 -0.25
N ILE A 597 -11.99 -16.81 -0.68
CA ILE A 597 -10.65 -16.52 -1.18
C ILE A 597 -10.55 -16.92 -2.64
N SER A 598 -9.79 -16.17 -3.43
CA SER A 598 -9.59 -16.42 -4.85
C SER A 598 -8.14 -16.22 -5.27
N ILE A 599 -7.73 -16.97 -6.30
CA ILE A 599 -6.43 -16.82 -6.97
C ILE A 599 -6.69 -16.61 -8.46
N ALA A 600 -6.05 -15.61 -9.07
CA ALA A 600 -6.15 -15.38 -10.51
C ALA A 600 -4.78 -15.37 -11.19
N PHE A 601 -4.65 -16.16 -12.26
CA PHE A 601 -3.45 -16.34 -13.05
C PHE A 601 -3.62 -15.70 -14.43
N THR A 602 -2.70 -14.82 -14.82
CA THR A 602 -2.76 -14.12 -16.10
C THR A 602 -2.27 -15.00 -17.24
N LEU A 603 -3.06 -15.13 -18.30
CA LEU A 603 -2.77 -15.96 -19.46
C LEU A 603 -2.87 -15.17 -20.77
N GLN A 604 -2.02 -15.55 -21.73
CA GLN A 604 -2.09 -15.11 -23.11
C GLN A 604 -2.59 -16.25 -24.00
N GLU A 605 -3.64 -16.01 -24.78
CA GLU A 605 -4.11 -16.95 -25.79
C GLU A 605 -3.31 -16.75 -27.08
N THR A 606 -2.61 -17.79 -27.54
CA THR A 606 -1.83 -17.76 -28.78
C THR A 606 -2.73 -17.95 -30.01
N ALA A 607 -2.20 -17.69 -31.21
CA ALA A 607 -2.92 -17.90 -32.46
C ALA A 607 -3.36 -19.35 -32.67
N ASP A 608 -2.67 -20.30 -32.05
CA ASP A 608 -2.97 -21.74 -32.11
C ASP A 608 -3.97 -22.20 -31.02
N GLY A 609 -4.46 -21.27 -30.18
CA GLY A 609 -5.38 -21.54 -29.09
C GLY A 609 -4.71 -22.12 -27.83
N GLU A 610 -3.38 -22.07 -27.73
CA GLU A 610 -2.66 -22.45 -26.50
C GLU A 610 -2.68 -21.27 -25.51
N LEU A 611 -2.83 -21.58 -24.21
CA LEU A 611 -2.76 -20.60 -23.13
C LEU A 611 -1.34 -20.57 -22.54
N VAL A 612 -0.70 -19.40 -22.55
CA VAL A 612 0.68 -19.20 -22.06
C VAL A 612 0.67 -18.27 -20.83
N PRO A 613 1.38 -18.61 -19.74
CA PRO A 613 1.51 -17.74 -18.56
C PRO A 613 2.13 -16.38 -18.86
N ILE A 614 1.58 -15.31 -18.26
CA ILE A 614 2.20 -13.98 -18.21
C ILE A 614 2.73 -13.74 -16.79
N LEU A 615 4.05 -13.65 -16.64
CA LEU A 615 4.75 -13.70 -15.34
C LEU A 615 5.10 -12.32 -14.73
N ASN A 616 4.24 -11.33 -14.95
CA ASN A 616 4.41 -10.01 -14.34
C ASN A 616 3.94 -10.02 -12.88
N GLN A 617 4.57 -9.21 -12.03
CA GLN A 617 4.09 -9.04 -10.65
C GLN A 617 2.66 -8.50 -10.65
N GLN A 618 1.82 -9.09 -9.79
CA GLN A 618 0.42 -8.77 -9.65
C GLN A 618 0.13 -8.18 -8.26
N PRO A 619 -0.84 -7.27 -8.14
CA PRO A 619 -1.27 -6.77 -6.85
C PRO A 619 -2.11 -7.81 -6.10
N VAL A 620 -2.09 -7.72 -4.77
CA VAL A 620 -3.03 -8.43 -3.91
C VAL A 620 -4.33 -7.64 -3.82
N PHE A 621 -5.46 -8.31 -3.66
CA PHE A 621 -6.78 -7.72 -3.61
C PHE A 621 -7.45 -7.95 -2.26
N ALA A 622 -8.10 -6.89 -1.79
CA ALA A 622 -9.14 -6.96 -0.78
C ALA A 622 -10.38 -6.28 -1.36
N PHE A 623 -11.02 -7.00 -2.30
CA PHE A 623 -12.00 -6.51 -3.30
C PHE A 623 -11.44 -5.48 -4.29
N LEU A 624 -10.65 -4.53 -3.79
CA LEU A 624 -9.92 -3.55 -4.56
C LEU A 624 -8.42 -3.87 -4.57
N PRO A 625 -7.66 -3.45 -5.60
CA PRO A 625 -6.23 -3.66 -5.66
C PRO A 625 -5.51 -2.99 -4.49
N LEU A 626 -4.54 -3.71 -3.92
CA LEU A 626 -3.55 -3.22 -2.97
C LEU A 626 -2.18 -3.14 -3.69
N ARG A 627 -1.11 -2.89 -2.93
CA ARG A 627 0.25 -2.96 -3.46
C ARG A 627 0.63 -4.37 -3.96
N THR A 628 1.70 -4.44 -4.74
CA THR A 628 2.35 -5.70 -5.09
C THR A 628 3.18 -6.22 -3.91
N TYR A 629 3.25 -7.54 -3.81
CA TYR A 629 4.02 -8.27 -2.79
C TYR A 629 5.03 -9.23 -3.42
N GLY A 630 5.32 -9.08 -4.72
CA GLY A 630 6.22 -9.97 -5.48
C GLY A 630 5.57 -11.19 -6.13
N LEU A 631 4.28 -11.43 -5.89
CA LEU A 631 3.53 -12.55 -6.47
C LEU A 631 3.29 -12.33 -7.98
N LYS A 632 3.37 -13.41 -8.77
CA LYS A 632 3.12 -13.40 -10.23
C LYS A 632 1.66 -13.71 -10.59
N PHE A 633 0.80 -13.78 -9.58
CA PHE A 633 -0.62 -14.05 -9.65
C PHE A 633 -1.35 -13.19 -8.62
N ILE A 634 -2.64 -12.94 -8.83
CA ILE A 634 -3.44 -12.18 -7.89
C ILE A 634 -3.93 -13.11 -6.78
N LEU A 635 -3.79 -12.65 -5.53
CA LEU A 635 -4.54 -13.18 -4.40
C LEU A 635 -5.66 -12.23 -4.05
N GLN A 636 -6.87 -12.75 -3.87
CA GLN A 636 -8.00 -12.01 -3.34
C GLN A 636 -8.53 -12.70 -2.08
N GLY A 637 -8.82 -11.90 -1.07
CA GLY A 637 -9.54 -12.36 0.12
C GLY A 637 -10.14 -11.17 0.87
N ASP A 638 -11.05 -11.47 1.81
CA ASP A 638 -11.61 -10.47 2.74
C ASP A 638 -10.59 -10.06 3.82
N PHE A 639 -9.44 -9.52 3.38
CA PHE A 639 -8.39 -9.09 4.30
C PHE A 639 -8.81 -7.85 5.08
N ILE A 640 -8.52 -7.85 6.38
CA ILE A 640 -8.65 -6.67 7.23
C ILE A 640 -7.48 -5.75 6.95
N LEU A 641 -7.81 -4.51 6.64
CA LEU A 641 -6.85 -3.46 6.33
C LEU A 641 -6.90 -2.35 7.40
N PRO A 642 -5.77 -1.69 7.68
CA PRO A 642 -5.77 -0.41 8.39
C PRO A 642 -6.53 0.64 7.57
N SER A 643 -6.90 1.76 8.20
CA SER A 643 -7.67 2.82 7.54
C SER A 643 -6.99 3.38 6.28
N SER A 644 -5.65 3.43 6.24
CA SER A 644 -4.88 3.87 5.08
C SER A 644 -4.92 2.89 3.90
N ARG A 645 -5.29 1.63 4.13
CA ARG A 645 -5.27 0.53 3.14
C ARG A 645 -3.91 0.27 2.47
N GLU A 646 -2.81 0.73 3.06
CA GLU A 646 -1.46 0.61 2.49
C GLU A 646 -0.87 -0.81 2.63
N GLU A 647 -1.32 -1.58 3.63
CA GLU A 647 -0.82 -2.92 3.90
C GLU A 647 -1.92 -3.83 4.48
N VAL A 648 -1.74 -5.15 4.40
CA VAL A 648 -2.57 -6.13 5.10
C VAL A 648 -2.14 -6.19 6.57
N ASP A 649 -3.10 -6.08 7.50
CA ASP A 649 -2.79 -6.13 8.94
C ASP A 649 -2.28 -7.53 9.34
N GLY A 650 -0.97 -7.66 9.51
CA GLY A 650 -0.31 -8.92 9.86
C GLY A 650 -0.58 -9.40 11.28
N ASN A 651 -1.04 -8.52 12.17
CA ASN A 651 -1.37 -8.90 13.55
C ASN A 651 -2.79 -9.47 13.68
N SER A 652 -3.59 -9.38 12.63
CA SER A 652 -4.96 -9.87 12.62
C SER A 652 -5.00 -11.41 12.54
N PRO A 653 -5.59 -12.12 13.54
CA PRO A 653 -5.76 -13.56 13.48
C PRO A 653 -6.56 -14.03 12.26
N TRP A 654 -7.50 -13.20 11.80
CA TRP A 654 -8.30 -13.46 10.62
C TRP A 654 -7.46 -13.46 9.34
N ASN A 655 -6.58 -12.47 9.19
CA ASN A 655 -5.71 -12.41 8.01
C ASN A 655 -4.72 -13.59 8.00
N GLN A 656 -4.16 -13.94 9.15
CA GLN A 656 -3.29 -15.10 9.32
C GLN A 656 -4.00 -16.41 8.97
N TRP A 657 -5.27 -16.55 9.38
CA TRP A 657 -6.07 -17.69 8.98
C TRP A 657 -6.33 -17.73 7.46
N LEU A 658 -6.76 -16.62 6.85
CA LEU A 658 -6.93 -16.55 5.39
C LEU A 658 -5.63 -16.91 4.66
N LEU A 659 -4.48 -16.40 5.13
CA LEU A 659 -3.16 -16.71 4.57
C LEU A 659 -2.89 -18.23 4.57
N SER A 660 -3.26 -18.92 5.65
CA SER A 660 -3.06 -20.37 5.79
C SER A 660 -3.91 -21.23 4.83
N GLU A 661 -4.99 -20.68 4.28
CA GLU A 661 -5.90 -21.41 3.37
C GLU A 661 -5.46 -21.31 1.89
N PHE A 662 -4.72 -20.26 1.50
CA PHE A 662 -4.27 -20.07 0.12
C PHE A 662 -3.38 -21.20 -0.44
N PRO A 663 -2.45 -21.81 0.31
CA PRO A 663 -1.66 -22.93 -0.21
C PRO A 663 -2.52 -24.11 -0.67
N GLY A 664 -3.60 -24.42 0.07
CA GLY A 664 -4.55 -25.46 -0.31
C GLY A 664 -5.28 -25.13 -1.62
N LEU A 665 -5.73 -23.89 -1.75
CA LEU A 665 -6.36 -23.39 -2.97
C LEU A 665 -5.40 -23.40 -4.16
N PHE A 666 -4.14 -23.03 -3.97
CA PHE A 666 -3.12 -23.03 -5.03
C PHE A 666 -2.88 -24.44 -5.59
N VAL A 667 -2.75 -25.45 -4.72
CA VAL A 667 -2.61 -26.86 -5.14
C VAL A 667 -3.89 -27.37 -5.81
N GLY A 668 -5.06 -26.95 -5.35
CA GLY A 668 -6.33 -27.23 -6.02
C GLY A 668 -6.39 -26.62 -7.42
N ALA A 669 -5.91 -25.39 -7.58
CA ALA A 669 -5.87 -24.66 -8.84
C ALA A 669 -4.97 -25.33 -9.89
N GLU A 670 -3.85 -25.96 -9.49
CA GLU A 670 -2.99 -26.72 -10.40
C GLU A 670 -3.77 -27.84 -11.12
N ARG A 671 -4.61 -28.58 -10.37
CA ARG A 671 -5.41 -29.68 -10.92
C ARG A 671 -6.40 -29.15 -11.95
N SER A 672 -7.16 -28.12 -11.57
CA SER A 672 -8.13 -27.47 -12.47
C SER A 672 -7.45 -26.86 -13.70
N PHE A 673 -6.23 -26.32 -13.56
CA PHE A 673 -5.45 -25.80 -14.67
C PHE A 673 -5.02 -26.89 -15.65
N CYS A 674 -4.65 -28.07 -15.15
CA CYS A 674 -4.32 -29.23 -15.98
C CYS A 674 -5.53 -29.79 -16.75
N ASP A 675 -6.75 -29.60 -16.22
CA ASP A 675 -8.00 -30.07 -16.84
C ASP A 675 -8.50 -29.16 -17.97
N LEU A 676 -7.91 -27.97 -18.14
CA LEU A 676 -8.25 -27.02 -19.20
C LEU A 676 -8.14 -27.69 -20.58
N PRO A 677 -9.07 -27.41 -21.52
CA PRO A 677 -9.14 -28.10 -22.81
C PRO A 677 -7.82 -28.10 -23.61
N CYS A 678 -7.06 -26.99 -23.57
CA CYS A 678 -5.78 -26.85 -24.28
C CYS A 678 -4.66 -27.73 -23.71
N PHE A 679 -4.79 -28.21 -22.47
CA PHE A 679 -3.75 -28.98 -21.77
C PHE A 679 -4.03 -30.47 -21.62
N ARG A 680 -5.27 -30.93 -21.90
CA ARG A 680 -5.66 -32.34 -21.76
C ARG A 680 -4.77 -33.33 -22.54
N GLY A 681 -4.20 -32.89 -23.66
CA GLY A 681 -3.28 -33.71 -24.47
C GLY A 681 -1.83 -33.74 -23.97
N SER A 682 -1.45 -32.86 -23.04
CA SER A 682 -0.08 -32.75 -22.53
C SER A 682 -0.03 -32.18 -21.10
N PRO A 683 -0.41 -32.98 -20.07
CA PRO A 683 -0.44 -32.50 -18.68
C PRO A 683 0.91 -31.97 -18.17
N GLY A 684 2.03 -32.54 -18.63
CA GLY A 684 3.37 -32.07 -18.24
C GLY A 684 3.66 -30.62 -18.67
N LYS A 685 3.12 -30.17 -19.81
CA LYS A 685 3.22 -28.76 -20.22
C LYS A 685 2.39 -27.86 -19.29
N ALA A 686 1.21 -28.33 -18.88
CA ALA A 686 0.32 -27.61 -17.97
C ALA A 686 0.97 -27.39 -16.60
N VAL A 687 1.55 -28.45 -16.03
CA VAL A 687 2.29 -28.39 -14.76
C VAL A 687 3.47 -27.43 -14.88
N ALA A 688 4.29 -27.53 -15.93
CA ALA A 688 5.42 -26.63 -16.13
C ALA A 688 4.98 -25.15 -16.25
N ALA A 689 3.88 -24.89 -16.98
CA ALA A 689 3.30 -23.56 -17.11
C ALA A 689 2.75 -23.05 -15.77
N PHE A 690 2.02 -23.87 -15.03
CA PHE A 690 1.45 -23.49 -13.73
C PHE A 690 2.53 -23.20 -12.69
N LEU A 691 3.54 -24.08 -12.57
CA LEU A 691 4.64 -23.89 -11.62
C LEU A 691 5.51 -22.67 -11.94
N SER A 692 5.47 -22.14 -13.17
CA SER A 692 6.20 -20.91 -13.53
C SER A 692 5.67 -19.65 -12.82
N PHE A 693 4.45 -19.71 -12.27
CA PHE A 693 3.89 -18.66 -11.43
C PHE A 693 4.46 -18.65 -10.00
N ILE A 694 5.11 -19.72 -9.57
CA ILE A 694 5.70 -19.79 -8.22
C ILE A 694 6.86 -18.77 -8.15
N PRO A 695 6.80 -17.81 -7.21
CA PRO A 695 7.87 -16.85 -7.04
C PRO A 695 9.14 -17.52 -6.50
N LEU A 696 10.30 -16.98 -6.86
CA LEU A 696 11.60 -17.43 -6.35
C LEU A 696 11.86 -16.87 -4.96
N VAL A 697 12.78 -17.51 -4.22
CA VAL A 697 13.20 -17.05 -2.89
C VAL A 697 13.71 -15.60 -2.98
N GLY A 698 13.11 -14.71 -2.19
CA GLY A 698 13.42 -13.28 -2.16
C GLY A 698 12.62 -12.41 -3.13
N GLU A 699 11.76 -12.98 -3.99
CA GLU A 699 10.83 -12.19 -4.81
C GLU A 699 9.63 -11.69 -3.99
N VAL A 700 9.12 -12.52 -3.07
CA VAL A 700 7.97 -12.19 -2.20
C VAL A 700 8.46 -11.39 -0.99
N HIS A 701 7.67 -10.41 -0.55
CA HIS A 701 8.00 -9.57 0.61
C HIS A 701 6.76 -9.23 1.44
N GLY A 702 6.95 -8.79 2.67
CA GLY A 702 5.87 -8.36 3.58
C GLY A 702 5.03 -9.53 4.11
N PHE A 703 3.72 -9.29 4.30
CA PHE A 703 2.79 -10.23 4.92
C PHE A 703 2.71 -11.62 4.27
N PHE A 704 2.97 -11.71 2.96
CA PHE A 704 2.85 -12.96 2.19
C PHE A 704 4.17 -13.73 2.03
N PHE A 705 5.26 -13.26 2.66
CA PHE A 705 6.58 -13.91 2.59
C PHE A 705 6.62 -15.28 3.29
#